data_AF-A0A6C0EDG4-F1
#
_entry.id   AF-A0A6C0EDG4-F1
#
_cell.length_a   1.000
_cell.length_b   1.000
_cell.length_c   1.000
_cell.angle_alpha   90.00
_cell.angle_beta   90.00
_cell.angle_gamma   90.00
#
_symmetry.space_group_name_H-M   'P 1'
#
loop_
_entity.id
_entity.type
_entity.pdbx_description
1 polymer ?
#
loop_
_entity_poly.entity_id
_entity_poly.type
_entity_poly.pdbx_seq_one_letter_code
_entity_poly.pdbx_strand_id
1 'polypeptide(L)'
;MTKCICNNNSEYAYILKNKNDELINKITILNYIQNKELQNEIKTGDKYLVCKEKHDLIKYESLIKKCHFKHKSISLVTDWHKDWQNNFEQKEIPIGNHIADVIVDNIIIEFQHSYISKEDVISRNENSINNNKLLYWIIDCNDTIEINKIGNIFMIYFFGDYWKFEHFICHNFIFLNYEDKIYKVNPNEIKSNMIDVIECKTKKDFIKSLKNKKNIWSEEEIPQCILYHNQRGAGCGKTYESIQLMDKNEKFKHKNIFIYLTKAHTAKDVIYNELLEQYDRGSLNNLEIPEEGYNISGKQYKINYYNKETESECKIIIGTIDSFMYAIGNKETKDKDYFSGIVKSIKNGYVKTEKNGSIKYSQENIKLNKRCLIIIDEAQDLGPEYIEAICSIMRNTYIDAYIIGDKLQSIWGDHNIHTFLEFNDLPHITIEKSDGKNHVMRFHNDQLKDFVNDIVDFDKYNLPHITEICNNPLCKYQHENNIKPYNIFQIPILRSDNKITQLKIDKLIKKIINYMDNEIIKYNYMPNNFMFIFPILTGNYLANRLEARIQEFWIEKFNDENYQNNVLIHNKYWKNKIKKNKSYKYIFLHKSDEGKSIDLRESENATRILSIHASKGNGSEVVFLFGLNQKALQIFSKDKCNLQYDSLLHVALTRQKKSLYIGIENINDDIAQKFEKYIEIDNELKPDLNDIKISIKYNKIINFSCNSDNLFLNIYDKYLSLSELVNILPENQDNKNIIEWGHHTIRYCVFYYYLKFNIINNEKIDDTYDTDDCFRTFQFIEVLNKISKLKLKFYYHNEYYKNIEKRKNTNNFPILEFTTKNLTKYYNYKDTLYNFIKNIQQKISKSIKEKKLPFLCPLETVILLHMIKLYDNGKYSDITIMDVYSLIYYFDECSNSIDENHCNEYKCLCKKHFNENNNSDDFNKYQEIRESIINHYKKTEQIKILYENYKKYITEKFNTSNFKYNIFHPVVLYNDHSNFKITNNFELIANSNEYIIDFIITPQFNKLNFNNIMLTSIFNNFLLQNIYNKHKKNFERYANKIIYTCILSLDNSEPIFIKLNIDKNCNIIKNSIENYLLNDYTYKHKIIYNFYQYCKKENPKNSVKYTYKQIIDENITRNALHISEIPKYIEDYFYDIVKELDKKDKNIINNIKIKISNQELFFEDIKIYLEQAIHNFNKYEENEENEIDF
;
A
#
# COMPACT_ATOMS: atom_id res chain seq x y z
N MET A 1 -35.54 7.99 -45.38
CA MET A 1 -35.11 8.31 -46.76
C MET A 1 -33.61 8.11 -46.84
N THR A 2 -33.14 7.21 -47.69
CA THR A 2 -31.74 6.78 -47.79
C THR A 2 -30.88 7.87 -48.45
N LYS A 3 -29.92 8.47 -47.71
CA LYS A 3 -28.83 9.28 -48.27
C LYS A 3 -27.96 8.38 -49.17
N CYS A 4 -27.59 8.83 -50.38
CA CYS A 4 -26.60 8.12 -51.20
C CYS A 4 -25.28 8.01 -50.43
N ILE A 5 -24.76 6.79 -50.24
CA ILE A 5 -23.47 6.51 -49.58
C ILE A 5 -22.29 6.70 -50.55
N CYS A 6 -22.54 7.26 -51.72
CA CYS A 6 -21.51 7.58 -52.69
C CYS A 6 -20.70 8.80 -52.23
N ASN A 7 -19.39 8.63 -51.98
CA ASN A 7 -18.41 9.72 -52.04
C ASN A 7 -18.40 10.25 -53.49
N ASN A 8 -19.38 11.11 -53.82
CA ASN A 8 -19.65 11.54 -55.18
C ASN A 8 -18.50 12.44 -55.63
N ASN A 9 -17.64 11.93 -56.52
CA ASN A 9 -16.67 12.79 -57.19
C ASN A 9 -17.45 13.64 -58.20
N SER A 10 -17.61 14.91 -57.85
CA SER A 10 -18.51 15.85 -58.53
C SER A 10 -18.08 16.18 -59.98
N GLU A 11 -16.91 15.72 -60.42
CA GLU A 11 -16.40 15.95 -61.77
C GLU A 11 -16.90 14.96 -62.83
N TYR A 12 -17.51 13.83 -62.44
CA TYR A 12 -18.02 12.84 -63.39
C TYR A 12 -19.39 12.28 -63.04
N ALA A 13 -20.09 11.81 -64.05
CA ALA A 13 -21.39 11.14 -63.97
C ALA A 13 -21.43 9.94 -64.93
N TYR A 14 -22.48 9.14 -64.84
CA TYR A 14 -22.76 8.06 -65.79
C TYR A 14 -24.02 8.35 -66.57
N ILE A 15 -24.03 7.96 -67.85
CA ILE A 15 -25.17 8.12 -68.74
C ILE A 15 -25.83 6.76 -68.96
N LEU A 16 -27.11 6.66 -68.64
CA LEU A 16 -27.91 5.46 -68.86
C LEU A 16 -29.04 5.75 -69.85
N LYS A 17 -29.42 4.79 -70.69
CA LYS A 17 -30.65 4.87 -71.49
C LYS A 17 -31.85 4.42 -70.66
N ASN A 18 -31.67 3.44 -69.79
CA ASN A 18 -32.66 2.98 -68.81
C ASN A 18 -32.02 2.85 -67.41
N LYS A 19 -32.77 3.13 -66.34
CA LYS A 19 -32.23 3.13 -64.96
C LYS A 19 -31.70 1.76 -64.51
N ASN A 20 -32.09 0.69 -65.19
CA ASN A 20 -31.61 -0.67 -64.90
C ASN A 20 -30.30 -1.03 -65.63
N ASP A 21 -29.84 -0.23 -66.60
CA ASP A 21 -28.65 -0.51 -67.40
C ASP A 21 -27.35 -0.50 -66.57
N GLU A 22 -26.32 -1.21 -67.04
CA GLU A 22 -24.98 -1.21 -66.45
C GLU A 22 -24.25 0.14 -66.66
N LEU A 23 -23.40 0.51 -65.70
CA LEU A 23 -22.69 1.80 -65.66
C LEU A 23 -21.44 1.79 -66.55
N ILE A 24 -21.63 1.80 -67.87
CA ILE A 24 -20.52 1.68 -68.84
C ILE A 24 -20.09 3.07 -69.38
N ASN A 25 -21.00 4.05 -69.40
CA ASN A 25 -20.78 5.33 -70.09
C ASN A 25 -20.49 6.47 -69.10
N LYS A 26 -19.23 6.57 -68.64
CA LYS A 26 -18.75 7.65 -67.77
C LYS A 26 -18.50 8.93 -68.55
N ILE A 27 -18.98 10.07 -68.06
CA ILE A 27 -18.77 11.40 -68.65
C ILE A 27 -18.26 12.39 -67.61
N THR A 28 -17.31 13.25 -68.01
CA THR A 28 -16.84 14.37 -67.17
C THR A 28 -17.71 15.60 -67.36
N ILE A 29 -17.72 16.50 -66.38
CA ILE A 29 -18.51 17.73 -66.45
C ILE A 29 -18.12 18.61 -67.64
N LEU A 30 -16.83 18.69 -67.99
CA LEU A 30 -16.32 19.41 -69.15
C LEU A 30 -16.89 18.86 -70.46
N ASN A 31 -16.82 17.53 -70.64
CA ASN A 31 -17.34 16.88 -71.84
C ASN A 31 -18.87 16.99 -71.93
N TYR A 32 -19.56 16.91 -70.79
CA TYR A 32 -21.02 17.10 -70.74
C TYR A 32 -21.44 18.51 -71.15
N ILE A 33 -20.72 19.55 -70.70
CA ILE A 33 -21.00 20.95 -71.04
C ILE A 33 -20.83 21.21 -72.55
N GLN A 34 -19.86 20.56 -73.18
CA GLN A 34 -19.60 20.70 -74.62
C GLN A 34 -20.62 19.94 -75.49
N ASN A 35 -21.26 18.89 -74.97
CA ASN A 35 -22.19 18.05 -75.72
C ASN A 35 -23.65 18.54 -75.59
N LYS A 36 -24.06 19.47 -76.47
CA LYS A 36 -25.43 20.03 -76.49
C LYS A 36 -26.51 19.00 -76.83
N GLU A 37 -26.20 18.01 -77.65
CA GLU A 37 -27.13 16.95 -78.03
C GLU A 37 -27.48 16.08 -76.81
N LEU A 38 -26.46 15.62 -76.07
CA LEU A 38 -26.64 14.87 -74.83
C LEU A 38 -27.36 15.67 -73.74
N GLN A 39 -27.10 16.97 -73.64
CA GLN A 39 -27.85 17.84 -72.72
C GLN A 39 -29.34 17.89 -73.07
N ASN A 40 -29.68 17.93 -74.35
CA ASN A 40 -31.06 17.86 -74.81
C ASN A 40 -31.69 16.49 -74.54
N GLU A 41 -31.00 15.39 -74.85
CA GLU A 41 -31.49 14.02 -74.56
C GLU A 41 -31.77 13.79 -73.07
N ILE A 42 -30.94 14.35 -72.18
CA ILE A 42 -31.17 14.28 -70.73
C ILE A 42 -32.33 15.19 -70.29
N LYS A 43 -32.56 16.29 -71.00
CA LYS A 43 -33.66 17.24 -70.73
C LYS A 43 -35.01 16.69 -71.21
N THR A 44 -35.04 15.97 -72.33
CA THR A 44 -36.23 15.30 -72.87
C THR A 44 -36.55 13.99 -72.16
N GLY A 45 -35.59 13.43 -71.41
CA GLY A 45 -35.74 12.19 -70.64
C GLY A 45 -35.36 10.92 -71.39
N ASP A 46 -34.76 11.05 -72.58
CA ASP A 46 -34.29 9.94 -73.41
C ASP A 46 -33.03 9.25 -72.82
N LYS A 47 -32.28 9.98 -71.97
CA LYS A 47 -31.15 9.46 -71.19
C LYS A 47 -31.17 10.01 -69.77
N TYR A 48 -30.56 9.27 -68.84
CA TYR A 48 -30.45 9.62 -67.44
C TYR A 48 -29.00 9.90 -67.08
N LEU A 49 -28.79 10.99 -66.36
CA LEU A 49 -27.51 11.31 -65.73
C LEU A 49 -27.55 10.79 -64.29
N VAL A 50 -26.64 9.89 -63.90
CA VAL A 50 -26.67 9.26 -62.58
C VAL A 50 -25.29 9.11 -61.92
N CYS A 51 -25.26 8.94 -60.60
CA CYS A 51 -24.03 8.62 -59.85
C CYS A 51 -23.70 7.12 -59.91
N LYS A 52 -22.61 6.69 -59.26
CA LYS A 52 -22.20 5.26 -59.21
C LYS A 52 -23.25 4.34 -58.57
N GLU A 53 -24.15 4.87 -57.74
CA GLU A 53 -25.24 4.14 -57.10
C GLU A 53 -26.58 4.34 -57.87
N LYS A 54 -26.51 4.82 -59.13
CA LYS A 54 -27.66 5.08 -60.02
C LYS A 54 -28.66 6.14 -59.54
N HIS A 55 -28.30 7.01 -58.59
CA HIS A 55 -29.13 8.16 -58.21
C HIS A 55 -29.02 9.30 -59.23
N ASP A 56 -30.14 9.96 -59.53
CA ASP A 56 -30.21 11.01 -60.55
C ASP A 56 -29.32 12.21 -60.19
N LEU A 57 -28.56 12.67 -61.18
CA LEU A 57 -27.71 13.85 -61.13
C LEU A 57 -28.28 14.94 -62.06
N ILE A 58 -27.92 16.19 -61.76
CA ILE A 58 -28.11 17.39 -62.57
C ILE A 58 -26.80 18.16 -62.61
N LYS A 59 -26.60 18.88 -63.71
CA LYS A 59 -25.52 19.87 -63.83
C LYS A 59 -25.80 21.03 -62.88
N TYR A 60 -24.77 21.43 -62.12
CA TYR A 60 -24.72 22.70 -61.42
C TYR A 60 -23.77 23.63 -62.16
N GLU A 61 -24.28 24.80 -62.55
CA GLU A 61 -23.55 25.83 -63.28
C GLU A 61 -23.34 27.04 -62.38
N SER A 62 -22.10 27.51 -62.29
CA SER A 62 -21.71 28.68 -61.50
C SER A 62 -20.73 29.54 -62.29
N LEU A 63 -20.88 30.85 -62.18
CA LEU A 63 -19.94 31.84 -62.73
C LEU A 63 -18.75 32.11 -61.78
N ILE A 64 -18.79 31.56 -60.55
CA ILE A 64 -17.83 31.82 -59.48
C ILE A 64 -17.08 30.54 -59.06
N LYS A 65 -17.75 29.38 -59.07
CA LYS A 65 -17.15 28.05 -58.79
C LYS A 65 -17.09 27.19 -60.05
N LYS A 66 -16.17 26.20 -60.07
CA LYS A 66 -16.09 25.21 -61.16
C LYS A 66 -17.43 24.44 -61.28
N CYS A 67 -17.99 24.37 -62.49
CA CYS A 67 -19.20 23.58 -62.78
C CYS A 67 -18.99 22.12 -62.37
N HIS A 68 -20.02 21.46 -61.86
CA HIS A 68 -19.96 20.07 -61.40
C HIS A 68 -21.34 19.39 -61.43
N PHE A 69 -21.39 18.07 -61.23
CA PHE A 69 -22.64 17.32 -61.13
C PHE A 69 -23.10 17.20 -59.67
N LYS A 70 -24.41 17.40 -59.43
CA LYS A 70 -25.06 17.26 -58.12
C LYS A 70 -26.35 16.43 -58.21
N HIS A 71 -26.83 15.84 -57.14
CA HIS A 71 -28.06 15.02 -57.19
C HIS A 71 -29.34 15.84 -57.49
N LYS A 72 -30.28 15.26 -58.26
CA LYS A 72 -31.55 15.85 -58.73
C LYS A 72 -32.59 15.93 -57.60
N SER A 73 -32.43 16.95 -56.75
CA SER A 73 -33.33 17.59 -55.76
C SER A 73 -34.14 16.77 -54.73
N ILE A 74 -33.85 17.02 -53.44
CA ILE A 74 -34.80 17.63 -52.48
C ILE A 74 -34.07 18.85 -51.86
N SER A 75 -34.75 19.98 -51.65
CA SER A 75 -34.15 21.25 -51.20
C SER A 75 -33.37 21.08 -49.88
N LEU A 76 -32.09 21.43 -49.88
CA LEU A 76 -31.14 21.24 -48.77
C LEU A 76 -31.24 22.31 -47.66
N VAL A 77 -32.38 22.96 -47.49
CA VAL A 77 -32.67 23.76 -46.30
C VAL A 77 -33.79 23.02 -45.58
N THR A 78 -33.46 22.41 -44.43
CA THR A 78 -34.45 21.69 -43.61
C THR A 78 -35.51 22.67 -43.11
N ASP A 79 -36.70 22.16 -42.79
CA ASP A 79 -37.76 23.03 -42.26
C ASP A 79 -37.29 23.73 -40.96
N TRP A 80 -36.45 23.07 -40.18
CA TRP A 80 -35.75 23.66 -39.04
C TRP A 80 -34.87 24.86 -39.44
N HIS A 81 -34.04 24.72 -40.48
CA HIS A 81 -33.15 25.79 -40.96
C HIS A 81 -33.95 26.94 -41.55
N LYS A 82 -35.00 26.65 -42.33
CA LYS A 82 -35.91 27.68 -42.88
C LYS A 82 -36.63 28.45 -41.78
N ASP A 83 -37.12 27.74 -40.77
CA ASP A 83 -37.79 28.34 -39.62
C ASP A 83 -36.87 29.33 -38.91
N TRP A 84 -35.61 28.96 -38.68
CA TRP A 84 -34.61 29.87 -38.14
C TRP A 84 -34.33 31.08 -39.03
N GLN A 85 -34.07 30.89 -40.32
CA GLN A 85 -33.79 32.00 -41.26
C GLN A 85 -34.97 32.98 -41.37
N ASN A 86 -36.22 32.49 -41.35
CA ASN A 86 -37.42 33.33 -41.48
C ASN A 86 -37.62 34.31 -40.33
N ASN A 87 -36.89 34.13 -39.22
CA ASN A 87 -36.91 35.08 -38.12
C ASN A 87 -36.06 36.34 -38.37
N PHE A 88 -35.30 36.43 -39.48
CA PHE A 88 -34.37 37.52 -39.76
C PHE A 88 -34.60 38.13 -41.17
N GLU A 89 -34.32 39.42 -41.31
CA GLU A 89 -34.52 40.18 -42.55
C GLU A 89 -33.37 39.96 -43.56
N GLN A 90 -32.13 40.00 -43.06
CA GLN A 90 -30.90 39.88 -43.85
C GLN A 90 -30.43 38.42 -43.89
N LYS A 91 -30.81 37.71 -44.95
CA LYS A 91 -30.51 36.28 -45.15
C LYS A 91 -29.81 36.02 -46.48
N GLU A 92 -28.98 34.97 -46.52
CA GLU A 92 -28.25 34.51 -47.72
C GLU A 92 -27.37 35.62 -48.35
N ILE A 93 -26.58 36.31 -47.52
CA ILE A 93 -25.76 37.46 -47.95
C ILE A 93 -24.32 37.00 -48.24
N PRO A 94 -23.73 37.35 -49.41
CA PRO A 94 -22.33 37.06 -49.70
C PRO A 94 -21.38 37.91 -48.84
N ILE A 95 -20.46 37.26 -48.14
CA ILE A 95 -19.38 37.87 -47.37
C ILE A 95 -18.06 37.21 -47.79
N GLY A 96 -17.20 37.97 -48.46
CA GLY A 96 -15.97 37.43 -49.04
C GLY A 96 -16.28 36.28 -50.00
N ASN A 97 -15.77 35.08 -49.68
CA ASN A 97 -15.93 33.88 -50.51
C ASN A 97 -17.05 32.93 -50.05
N HIS A 98 -17.82 33.32 -49.02
CA HIS A 98 -18.87 32.51 -48.40
C HIS A 98 -20.22 33.25 -48.43
N ILE A 99 -21.33 32.52 -48.42
CA ILE A 99 -22.68 33.09 -48.31
C ILE A 99 -23.16 32.82 -46.89
N ALA A 100 -23.31 33.89 -46.10
CA ALA A 100 -23.80 33.82 -44.74
C ALA A 100 -25.30 33.50 -44.71
N ASP A 101 -25.71 32.59 -43.82
CA ASP A 101 -27.13 32.26 -43.63
C ASP A 101 -27.93 33.51 -43.20
N VAL A 102 -27.47 34.19 -42.15
CA VAL A 102 -28.06 35.42 -41.62
C VAL A 102 -26.97 36.40 -41.20
N ILE A 103 -27.20 37.70 -41.41
CA ILE A 103 -26.38 38.77 -40.85
C ILE A 103 -27.23 39.65 -39.94
N VAL A 104 -26.69 39.97 -38.76
CA VAL A 104 -27.21 41.02 -37.88
C VAL A 104 -26.03 41.94 -37.55
N ASP A 105 -25.98 43.10 -38.20
CA ASP A 105 -24.89 44.08 -38.11
C ASP A 105 -23.49 43.49 -38.39
N ASN A 106 -22.72 43.23 -37.34
CA ASN A 106 -21.37 42.69 -37.39
C ASN A 106 -21.29 41.20 -37.03
N ILE A 107 -22.44 40.54 -36.84
CA ILE A 107 -22.54 39.12 -36.49
C ILE A 107 -23.07 38.35 -37.69
N ILE A 108 -22.31 37.33 -38.11
CA ILE A 108 -22.72 36.26 -39.01
C ILE A 108 -23.32 35.15 -38.15
N ILE A 109 -24.50 34.71 -38.50
CA ILE A 109 -25.17 33.59 -37.85
C ILE A 109 -25.28 32.46 -38.87
N GLU A 110 -24.74 31.30 -38.54
CA GLU A 110 -24.82 30.08 -39.35
C GLU A 110 -25.67 29.04 -38.63
N PHE A 111 -26.57 28.39 -39.36
CA PHE A 111 -27.43 27.33 -38.84
C PHE A 111 -26.94 25.98 -39.35
N GLN A 112 -26.72 25.03 -38.44
CA GLN A 112 -26.18 23.72 -38.79
C GLN A 112 -27.08 22.59 -38.29
N HIS A 113 -27.76 21.93 -39.23
CA HIS A 113 -28.60 20.76 -38.95
C HIS A 113 -27.91 19.43 -39.32
N SER A 114 -27.17 19.38 -40.43
CA SER A 114 -26.50 18.16 -40.92
C SER A 114 -24.99 18.18 -40.71
N TYR A 115 -24.30 17.06 -40.91
CA TYR A 115 -22.83 16.99 -40.86
C TYR A 115 -22.15 18.11 -41.66
N ILE A 116 -21.13 18.73 -41.05
CA ILE A 116 -20.18 19.67 -41.67
C ILE A 116 -18.76 19.20 -41.36
N SER A 117 -17.82 19.36 -42.29
CA SER A 117 -16.42 18.99 -42.05
C SER A 117 -15.74 20.00 -41.11
N LYS A 118 -14.69 19.55 -40.40
CA LYS A 118 -13.91 20.44 -39.52
C LYS A 118 -13.22 21.54 -40.33
N GLU A 119 -12.74 21.20 -41.53
CA GLU A 119 -12.08 22.11 -42.46
C GLU A 119 -13.03 23.22 -42.92
N ASP A 120 -14.30 22.90 -43.19
CA ASP A 120 -15.31 23.90 -43.57
C ASP A 120 -15.63 24.86 -42.42
N VAL A 121 -15.73 24.34 -41.19
CA VAL A 121 -15.95 25.19 -39.99
C VAL A 121 -14.80 26.18 -39.82
N ILE A 122 -13.55 25.71 -39.93
CA ILE A 122 -12.35 26.55 -39.83
C ILE A 122 -12.32 27.59 -40.96
N SER A 123 -12.57 27.18 -42.20
CA SER A 123 -12.58 28.08 -43.36
C SER A 123 -13.63 29.19 -43.23
N ARG A 124 -14.82 28.88 -42.70
CA ARG A 124 -15.87 29.89 -42.44
C ARG A 124 -15.47 30.84 -41.32
N ASN A 125 -14.83 30.33 -40.26
CA ASN A 125 -14.31 31.16 -39.18
C ASN A 125 -13.24 32.15 -39.69
N GLU A 126 -12.28 31.67 -40.48
CA GLU A 126 -11.26 32.51 -41.13
C GLU A 126 -11.89 33.56 -42.05
N ASN A 127 -12.89 33.18 -42.85
CA ASN A 127 -13.62 34.13 -43.69
C ASN A 127 -14.31 35.21 -42.85
N SER A 128 -14.92 34.87 -41.70
CA SER A 128 -15.51 35.85 -40.79
C SER A 128 -14.48 36.83 -40.25
N ILE A 129 -13.34 36.32 -39.77
CA ILE A 129 -12.23 37.11 -39.21
C ILE A 129 -11.66 38.07 -40.27
N ASN A 130 -11.39 37.57 -41.48
CA ASN A 130 -10.86 38.36 -42.60
C ASN A 130 -11.81 39.49 -43.04
N ASN A 131 -13.11 39.36 -42.74
CA ASN A 131 -14.12 40.37 -43.06
C ASN A 131 -14.53 41.22 -41.84
N ASN A 132 -13.79 41.17 -40.72
CA ASN A 132 -14.08 41.89 -39.47
C ASN A 132 -15.51 41.64 -38.94
N LYS A 133 -15.97 40.39 -39.00
CA LYS A 133 -17.27 39.94 -38.48
C LYS A 133 -17.09 38.88 -37.38
N LEU A 134 -18.06 38.79 -36.47
CA LEU A 134 -18.17 37.71 -35.48
C LEU A 134 -19.01 36.56 -36.05
N LEU A 135 -18.64 35.31 -35.77
CA LEU A 135 -19.36 34.12 -36.27
C LEU A 135 -20.05 33.36 -35.14
N TYR A 136 -21.38 33.25 -35.20
CA TYR A 136 -22.21 32.48 -34.27
C TYR A 136 -22.78 31.25 -34.96
N TRP A 137 -22.51 30.08 -34.38
CA TRP A 137 -23.08 28.81 -34.82
C TRP A 137 -24.29 28.45 -33.97
N ILE A 138 -25.41 28.15 -34.63
CA ILE A 138 -26.60 27.57 -34.00
C ILE A 138 -26.77 26.16 -34.55
N ILE A 139 -26.65 25.18 -33.67
CA ILE A 139 -26.56 23.76 -34.03
C ILE A 139 -27.83 23.06 -33.57
N ASP A 140 -28.46 22.30 -34.47
CA ASP A 140 -29.62 21.50 -34.11
C ASP A 140 -29.20 20.27 -33.31
N CYS A 141 -29.72 20.12 -32.09
CA CYS A 141 -29.34 19.06 -31.17
C CYS A 141 -30.52 18.19 -30.69
N ASN A 142 -31.73 18.38 -31.22
CA ASN A 142 -32.95 17.70 -30.76
C ASN A 142 -32.82 16.16 -30.62
N ASP A 143 -32.08 15.51 -31.52
CA ASP A 143 -31.93 14.04 -31.54
C ASP A 143 -30.56 13.54 -31.05
N THR A 144 -29.73 14.41 -30.44
CA THR A 144 -28.30 14.10 -30.21
C THR A 144 -27.79 14.44 -28.82
N ILE A 145 -28.58 15.18 -28.03
CA ILE A 145 -28.26 15.51 -26.64
C ILE A 145 -29.39 15.13 -25.68
N GLU A 146 -29.03 14.86 -24.44
CA GLU A 146 -29.93 14.70 -23.30
C GLU A 146 -29.61 15.81 -22.28
N ILE A 147 -30.63 16.38 -21.62
CA ILE A 147 -30.45 17.48 -20.67
C ILE A 147 -31.08 17.13 -19.33
N ASN A 148 -30.25 17.04 -18.30
CA ASN A 148 -30.67 16.73 -16.94
C ASN A 148 -30.48 17.95 -16.03
N LYS A 149 -31.57 18.44 -15.42
CA LYS A 149 -31.52 19.58 -14.51
C LYS A 149 -31.19 19.11 -13.09
N ILE A 150 -30.10 19.64 -12.52
CA ILE A 150 -29.60 19.33 -11.18
C ILE A 150 -29.53 20.63 -10.38
N GLY A 151 -30.53 20.87 -9.53
CA GLY A 151 -30.69 22.15 -8.84
C GLY A 151 -30.82 23.30 -9.84
N ASN A 152 -29.85 24.21 -9.85
CA ASN A 152 -29.80 25.37 -10.77
C ASN A 152 -28.98 25.12 -12.04
N ILE A 153 -28.37 23.94 -12.19
CA ILE A 153 -27.48 23.60 -13.31
C ILE A 153 -28.19 22.66 -14.29
N PHE A 154 -27.88 22.78 -15.57
CA PHE A 154 -28.28 21.87 -16.64
C PHE A 154 -27.06 21.08 -17.11
N MET A 155 -27.07 19.77 -16.87
CA MET A 155 -26.05 18.85 -17.38
C MET A 155 -26.44 18.38 -18.78
N ILE A 156 -25.62 18.70 -19.78
CA ILE A 156 -25.82 18.30 -21.18
C ILE A 156 -24.96 17.06 -21.46
N TYR A 157 -25.59 16.01 -21.98
CA TYR A 157 -24.91 14.78 -22.43
C TYR A 157 -25.07 14.60 -23.93
N PHE A 158 -23.95 14.46 -24.66
CA PHE A 158 -23.93 14.14 -26.08
C PHE A 158 -23.84 12.62 -26.27
N PHE A 159 -24.87 12.01 -26.86
CA PHE A 159 -24.93 10.56 -27.09
C PHE A 159 -24.72 10.15 -28.56
N GLY A 160 -24.79 11.09 -29.50
CA GLY A 160 -24.60 10.87 -30.93
C GLY A 160 -24.08 12.11 -31.66
N ASP A 161 -23.66 11.95 -32.92
CA ASP A 161 -23.17 13.05 -33.79
C ASP A 161 -22.13 13.97 -33.14
N TYR A 162 -21.05 13.39 -32.60
CA TYR A 162 -20.02 14.13 -31.87
C TYR A 162 -19.36 15.28 -32.66
N TRP A 163 -19.44 15.25 -34.00
CA TRP A 163 -19.02 16.36 -34.86
C TRP A 163 -19.69 17.70 -34.49
N LYS A 164 -20.90 17.68 -33.91
CA LYS A 164 -21.67 18.87 -33.47
C LYS A 164 -20.95 19.73 -32.45
N PHE A 165 -19.92 19.21 -31.78
CA PHE A 165 -19.03 20.04 -30.96
C PHE A 165 -17.55 19.84 -31.31
N GLU A 166 -17.12 18.63 -31.67
CA GLU A 166 -15.71 18.33 -31.96
C GLU A 166 -15.14 19.15 -33.12
N HIS A 167 -15.98 19.50 -34.11
CA HIS A 167 -15.55 20.31 -35.25
C HIS A 167 -15.49 21.81 -34.94
N PHE A 168 -16.13 22.24 -33.86
CA PHE A 168 -16.30 23.65 -33.51
C PHE A 168 -15.34 24.13 -32.42
N ILE A 169 -14.35 23.33 -32.03
CA ILE A 169 -13.33 23.66 -31.01
C ILE A 169 -12.52 24.94 -31.31
N CYS A 170 -12.52 25.44 -32.55
CA CYS A 170 -11.91 26.72 -32.89
C CYS A 170 -12.74 27.94 -32.44
N HIS A 171 -13.96 27.73 -31.95
CA HIS A 171 -14.85 28.77 -31.45
C HIS A 171 -14.86 28.80 -29.91
N ASN A 172 -14.92 30.01 -29.35
CA ASN A 172 -15.07 30.21 -27.89
C ASN A 172 -16.43 29.71 -27.39
N PHE A 173 -17.47 29.81 -28.21
CA PHE A 173 -18.79 29.28 -27.89
C PHE A 173 -19.59 28.94 -29.15
N ILE A 174 -20.53 28.02 -28.97
CA ILE A 174 -21.59 27.64 -29.92
C ILE A 174 -22.94 27.64 -29.20
N PHE A 175 -24.02 27.73 -29.96
CA PHE A 175 -25.38 27.68 -29.44
C PHE A 175 -26.05 26.37 -29.85
N LEU A 176 -26.47 25.58 -28.87
CA LEU A 176 -27.20 24.33 -29.10
C LEU A 176 -28.69 24.61 -29.02
N ASN A 177 -29.46 24.14 -30.01
CA ASN A 177 -30.92 24.19 -29.99
C ASN A 177 -31.50 22.82 -29.63
N TYR A 178 -32.29 22.77 -28.55
CA TYR A 178 -32.98 21.57 -28.08
C TYR A 178 -34.34 21.96 -27.49
N GLU A 179 -35.43 21.41 -28.02
CA GLU A 179 -36.81 21.67 -27.59
C GLU A 179 -37.14 23.18 -27.45
N ASP A 180 -36.81 23.98 -28.47
CA ASP A 180 -36.97 25.44 -28.50
C ASP A 180 -36.21 26.22 -27.41
N LYS A 181 -35.26 25.56 -26.74
CA LYS A 181 -34.31 26.19 -25.81
C LYS A 181 -32.92 26.22 -26.41
N ILE A 182 -32.24 27.32 -26.12
CA ILE A 182 -30.87 27.60 -26.55
C ILE A 182 -29.94 27.48 -25.35
N TYR A 183 -28.85 26.76 -25.55
CA TYR A 183 -27.77 26.58 -24.59
C TYR A 183 -26.47 27.10 -25.19
N LYS A 184 -25.79 28.01 -24.50
CA LYS A 184 -24.46 28.50 -24.88
C LYS A 184 -23.41 27.60 -24.26
N VAL A 185 -22.57 26.97 -25.07
CA VAL A 185 -21.51 26.07 -24.59
C VAL A 185 -20.16 26.43 -25.21
N ASN A 186 -19.09 26.28 -24.44
CA ASN A 186 -17.73 26.30 -24.99
C ASN A 186 -17.35 24.89 -25.46
N PRO A 187 -17.14 24.65 -26.77
CA PRO A 187 -16.84 23.31 -27.28
C PRO A 187 -15.51 22.75 -26.77
N ASN A 188 -14.54 23.60 -26.37
CA ASN A 188 -13.27 23.16 -25.78
C ASN A 188 -13.43 22.61 -24.36
N GLU A 189 -14.48 23.03 -23.68
CA GLU A 189 -14.82 22.61 -22.32
C GLU A 189 -15.67 21.35 -22.31
N ILE A 190 -16.06 20.76 -23.43
CA ILE A 190 -16.79 19.48 -23.40
C ILE A 190 -15.79 18.35 -23.15
N LYS A 191 -15.95 17.64 -22.02
CA LYS A 191 -15.11 16.48 -21.63
C LYS A 191 -15.99 15.26 -21.41
N SER A 192 -15.51 14.09 -21.81
CA SER A 192 -16.26 12.82 -21.72
C SER A 192 -17.70 12.93 -22.28
N ASN A 193 -17.87 13.73 -23.34
CA ASN A 193 -19.15 14.06 -23.98
C ASN A 193 -20.19 14.73 -23.06
N MET A 194 -19.76 15.41 -21.99
CA MET A 194 -20.64 16.11 -21.05
C MET A 194 -20.14 17.51 -20.71
N ILE A 195 -21.07 18.41 -20.40
CA ILE A 195 -20.77 19.77 -19.90
C ILE A 195 -21.95 20.27 -19.06
N ASP A 196 -21.66 21.03 -18.01
CA ASP A 196 -22.67 21.73 -17.23
C ASP A 196 -22.84 23.17 -17.74
N VAL A 197 -24.07 23.67 -17.70
CA VAL A 197 -24.40 25.08 -17.98
C VAL A 197 -25.44 25.61 -16.98
N ILE A 198 -25.42 26.91 -16.71
CA ILE A 198 -26.24 27.54 -15.66
C ILE A 198 -27.64 27.90 -16.15
N GLU A 199 -27.76 28.20 -17.43
CA GLU A 199 -28.96 28.80 -17.97
C GLU A 199 -29.24 28.36 -19.41
N CYS A 200 -30.53 28.39 -19.74
CA CYS A 200 -31.04 28.23 -21.08
C CYS A 200 -31.94 29.42 -21.41
N LYS A 201 -32.02 29.79 -22.68
CA LYS A 201 -32.92 30.86 -23.15
C LYS A 201 -33.93 30.28 -24.10
N THR A 202 -35.15 30.82 -24.11
CA THR A 202 -36.10 30.42 -25.15
C THR A 202 -35.59 30.90 -26.50
N LYS A 203 -35.88 30.15 -27.57
CA LYS A 203 -35.59 30.57 -28.95
C LYS A 203 -36.04 32.00 -29.24
N LYS A 204 -37.24 32.38 -28.77
CA LYS A 204 -37.81 33.72 -28.93
C LYS A 204 -36.96 34.80 -28.25
N ASP A 205 -36.58 34.59 -26.99
CA ASP A 205 -35.78 35.56 -26.24
C ASP A 205 -34.38 35.72 -26.83
N PHE A 206 -33.78 34.62 -27.27
CA PHE A 206 -32.48 34.61 -27.93
C PHE A 206 -32.50 35.36 -29.27
N ILE A 207 -33.51 35.14 -30.12
CA ILE A 207 -33.67 35.89 -31.37
C ILE A 207 -33.85 37.39 -31.08
N LYS A 208 -34.66 37.74 -30.08
CA LYS A 208 -34.87 39.14 -29.67
C LYS A 208 -33.58 39.77 -29.15
N SER A 209 -32.75 39.04 -28.41
CA SER A 209 -31.47 39.54 -27.91
C SER A 209 -30.47 39.81 -29.03
N LEU A 210 -30.43 38.95 -30.05
CA LEU A 210 -29.60 39.14 -31.24
C LEU A 210 -30.02 40.41 -32.01
N LYS A 211 -31.32 40.60 -32.26
CA LYS A 211 -31.84 41.81 -32.93
C LYS A 211 -31.61 43.10 -32.15
N ASN A 212 -31.73 43.04 -30.82
CA ASN A 212 -31.64 44.22 -29.95
C ASN A 212 -30.24 44.47 -29.39
N LYS A 213 -29.23 43.69 -29.78
CA LYS A 213 -27.83 43.82 -29.31
C LYS A 213 -27.67 43.76 -27.79
N LYS A 214 -28.50 42.96 -27.11
CA LYS A 214 -28.44 42.82 -25.65
C LYS A 214 -27.76 41.50 -25.30
N ASN A 215 -26.69 41.56 -24.50
CA ASN A 215 -26.17 40.33 -23.89
C ASN A 215 -27.20 39.84 -22.85
N ILE A 216 -27.68 38.62 -23.04
CA ILE A 216 -28.63 37.96 -22.13
C ILE A 216 -27.99 36.81 -21.36
N TRP A 217 -26.71 36.53 -21.63
CA TRP A 217 -25.96 35.44 -21.03
C TRP A 217 -25.17 35.92 -19.82
N SER A 218 -25.13 35.10 -18.78
CA SER A 218 -24.27 35.28 -17.62
C SER A 218 -22.80 35.18 -18.02
N GLU A 219 -21.97 35.96 -17.34
CA GLU A 219 -20.50 35.87 -17.42
C GLU A 219 -19.92 35.02 -16.28
N GLU A 220 -20.76 34.45 -15.41
CA GLU A 220 -20.33 33.52 -14.37
C GLU A 220 -19.78 32.23 -15.00
N GLU A 221 -18.52 31.91 -14.70
CA GLU A 221 -17.97 30.59 -14.95
C GLU A 221 -18.50 29.60 -13.90
N ILE A 222 -18.89 28.39 -14.34
CA ILE A 222 -19.26 27.33 -13.40
C ILE A 222 -18.21 26.22 -13.27
N PRO A 223 -18.02 25.72 -12.04
CA PRO A 223 -17.26 24.51 -11.82
C PRO A 223 -17.83 23.33 -12.60
N GLN A 224 -16.97 22.63 -13.34
CA GLN A 224 -17.35 21.43 -14.08
C GLN A 224 -17.16 20.14 -13.27
N CYS A 225 -16.56 20.20 -12.09
CA CYS A 225 -16.43 19.05 -11.19
C CYS A 225 -16.30 19.52 -9.74
N ILE A 226 -16.78 18.70 -8.82
CA ILE A 226 -16.80 18.97 -7.39
C ILE A 226 -16.04 17.87 -6.65
N LEU A 227 -15.15 18.29 -5.75
CA LEU A 227 -14.50 17.44 -4.76
C LEU A 227 -15.19 17.62 -3.42
N TYR A 228 -15.86 16.58 -2.93
CA TYR A 228 -16.46 16.57 -1.59
C TYR A 228 -15.44 16.09 -0.57
N HIS A 229 -15.03 16.96 0.36
CA HIS A 229 -14.06 16.64 1.41
C HIS A 229 -14.77 16.47 2.75
N ASN A 230 -14.84 15.23 3.24
CA ASN A 230 -15.55 14.89 4.46
C ASN A 230 -14.59 14.39 5.55
N GLN A 231 -14.38 15.21 6.57
CA GLN A 231 -13.67 14.82 7.78
C GLN A 231 -14.69 14.26 8.79
N ARG A 232 -14.45 13.06 9.31
CA ARG A 232 -15.30 12.40 10.32
C ARG A 232 -14.44 11.73 11.37
N GLY A 233 -14.85 11.80 12.64
CA GLY A 233 -14.15 11.17 13.75
C GLY A 233 -14.14 9.63 13.72
N ALA A 234 -13.35 9.05 14.62
CA ALA A 234 -13.17 7.60 14.71
C ALA A 234 -14.44 6.89 15.17
N GLY A 235 -14.93 5.95 14.34
CA GLY A 235 -16.11 5.17 14.69
C GLY A 235 -17.45 5.89 14.45
N CYS A 236 -17.47 7.03 13.75
CA CYS A 236 -18.70 7.73 13.38
C CYS A 236 -19.56 7.05 12.30
N GLY A 237 -19.07 5.96 11.70
CA GLY A 237 -19.78 5.30 10.59
C GLY A 237 -19.48 5.90 9.22
N LYS A 238 -18.21 6.22 8.93
CA LYS A 238 -17.77 6.81 7.65
C LYS A 238 -18.21 5.98 6.42
N THR A 239 -17.88 4.69 6.44
CA THR A 239 -18.29 3.74 5.38
C THR A 239 -19.82 3.61 5.30
N TYR A 240 -20.50 3.68 6.44
CA TYR A 240 -21.96 3.69 6.45
C TYR A 240 -22.51 4.93 5.74
N GLU A 241 -21.99 6.12 6.06
CA GLU A 241 -22.41 7.41 5.48
C GLU A 241 -22.17 7.44 3.98
N SER A 242 -21.01 6.94 3.51
CA SER A 242 -20.67 6.93 2.09
C SER A 242 -21.58 6.02 1.26
N ILE A 243 -22.00 4.88 1.80
CA ILE A 243 -22.97 3.98 1.14
C ILE A 243 -24.36 4.63 1.02
N GLN A 244 -24.77 5.38 2.04
CA GLN A 244 -26.08 6.06 2.06
C GLN A 244 -26.20 7.17 1.01
N LEU A 245 -25.07 7.65 0.44
CA LEU A 245 -25.07 8.63 -0.65
C LEU A 245 -25.83 8.15 -1.87
N MET A 246 -25.84 6.84 -2.15
CA MET A 246 -26.48 6.27 -3.33
C MET A 246 -28.00 6.15 -3.19
N ASP A 247 -28.51 6.08 -1.96
CA ASP A 247 -29.93 5.82 -1.66
C ASP A 247 -30.67 7.09 -1.25
N LYS A 248 -30.08 7.92 -0.40
CA LYS A 248 -30.81 9.01 0.31
C LYS A 248 -30.42 10.42 -0.10
N ASN A 249 -29.34 10.60 -0.86
CA ASN A 249 -28.81 11.93 -1.13
C ASN A 249 -29.25 12.46 -2.49
N GLU A 250 -30.12 13.48 -2.47
CA GLU A 250 -30.66 14.09 -3.69
C GLU A 250 -29.58 14.63 -4.63
N LYS A 251 -28.44 15.05 -4.08
CA LYS A 251 -27.31 15.59 -4.85
C LYS A 251 -26.73 14.57 -5.82
N PHE A 252 -26.80 13.28 -5.48
CA PHE A 252 -26.18 12.20 -6.25
C PHE A 252 -27.17 11.36 -7.06
N LYS A 253 -28.46 11.73 -7.11
CA LYS A 253 -29.50 11.01 -7.88
C LYS A 253 -29.16 10.84 -9.38
N HIS A 254 -28.46 11.81 -9.97
CA HIS A 254 -28.06 11.75 -11.38
C HIS A 254 -26.85 10.82 -11.65
N LYS A 255 -26.22 10.28 -10.59
CA LYS A 255 -25.09 9.34 -10.71
C LYS A 255 -25.61 7.92 -10.90
N ASN A 256 -25.04 7.18 -11.84
CA ASN A 256 -25.37 5.77 -12.09
C ASN A 256 -24.18 4.82 -11.93
N ILE A 257 -22.97 5.36 -11.72
CA ILE A 257 -21.76 4.57 -11.47
C ILE A 257 -21.11 5.08 -10.19
N PHE A 258 -20.87 4.17 -9.24
CA PHE A 258 -20.20 4.45 -7.98
C PHE A 258 -18.95 3.58 -7.87
N ILE A 259 -17.78 4.21 -7.73
CA ILE A 259 -16.50 3.53 -7.61
C ILE A 259 -15.93 3.78 -6.21
N TYR A 260 -16.03 2.77 -5.33
CA TYR A 260 -15.44 2.81 -4.00
C TYR A 260 -13.99 2.33 -4.04
N LEU A 261 -13.09 3.20 -3.58
CA LEU A 261 -11.66 2.99 -3.56
C LEU A 261 -11.13 3.10 -2.13
N THR A 262 -10.21 2.21 -1.78
CA THR A 262 -9.48 2.23 -0.52
C THR A 262 -8.01 1.83 -0.76
N LYS A 263 -7.10 2.18 0.16
CA LYS A 263 -5.70 1.77 0.07
C LYS A 263 -5.51 0.28 0.37
N ALA A 264 -6.17 -0.22 1.42
CA ALA A 264 -5.97 -1.59 1.91
C ALA A 264 -6.89 -2.61 1.21
N HIS A 265 -6.35 -3.78 0.85
CA HIS A 265 -7.15 -4.84 0.22
C HIS A 265 -8.32 -5.31 1.09
N THR A 266 -8.11 -5.41 2.41
CA THR A 266 -9.08 -5.89 3.40
C THR A 266 -10.21 -4.90 3.66
N ALA A 267 -9.96 -3.60 3.46
CA ALA A 267 -10.99 -2.58 3.62
C ALA A 267 -12.07 -2.66 2.53
N LYS A 268 -11.78 -3.27 1.37
CA LYS A 268 -12.81 -3.54 0.35
C LYS A 268 -13.90 -4.48 0.86
N ASP A 269 -13.51 -5.51 1.62
CA ASP A 269 -14.44 -6.46 2.20
C ASP A 269 -15.30 -5.78 3.27
N VAL A 270 -14.75 -4.81 4.00
CA VAL A 270 -15.51 -3.99 4.96
C VAL A 270 -16.58 -3.17 4.25
N ILE A 271 -16.25 -2.49 3.15
CA ILE A 271 -17.21 -1.73 2.35
C ILE A 271 -18.30 -2.65 1.78
N TYR A 272 -17.90 -3.81 1.25
CA TYR A 272 -18.83 -4.79 0.70
C TYR A 272 -19.78 -5.36 1.75
N ASN A 273 -19.25 -5.77 2.91
CA ASN A 273 -20.07 -6.31 4.00
C ASN A 273 -21.00 -5.26 4.59
N GLU A 274 -20.53 -4.01 4.77
CA GLU A 274 -21.39 -2.91 5.22
C GLU A 274 -22.54 -2.73 4.22
N LEU A 275 -22.27 -2.66 2.91
CA LEU A 275 -23.31 -2.52 1.87
C LEU A 275 -24.39 -3.60 1.98
N LEU A 276 -23.99 -4.87 2.10
CA LEU A 276 -24.91 -6.00 2.26
C LEU A 276 -25.71 -5.91 3.56
N GLU A 277 -25.05 -5.59 4.69
CA GLU A 277 -25.73 -5.43 5.98
C GLU A 277 -26.78 -4.31 5.93
N GLN A 278 -26.51 -3.20 5.24
CA GLN A 278 -27.48 -2.12 5.07
C GLN A 278 -28.66 -2.52 4.18
N TYR A 279 -28.40 -3.31 3.13
CA TYR A 279 -29.43 -3.83 2.24
C TYR A 279 -30.34 -4.82 2.96
N ASP A 280 -29.76 -5.83 3.62
CA ASP A 280 -30.49 -6.90 4.31
C ASP A 280 -31.38 -6.39 5.45
N ARG A 281 -30.96 -5.30 6.12
CA ARG A 281 -31.74 -4.66 7.19
C ARG A 281 -32.77 -3.64 6.68
N GLY A 282 -32.89 -3.44 5.36
CA GLY A 282 -33.83 -2.49 4.75
C GLY A 282 -33.48 -1.02 4.98
N SER A 283 -32.19 -0.66 4.99
CA SER A 283 -31.73 0.74 5.08
C SER A 283 -31.41 1.39 3.73
N LEU A 284 -31.51 0.62 2.64
CA LEU A 284 -31.28 1.02 1.26
C LEU A 284 -32.56 0.74 0.44
N ASN A 285 -33.58 1.56 0.66
CA ASN A 285 -34.95 1.26 0.21
C ASN A 285 -35.14 1.40 -1.31
N ASN A 286 -34.33 2.25 -1.93
CA ASN A 286 -34.41 2.54 -3.36
C ASN A 286 -33.60 1.56 -4.20
N LEU A 287 -32.83 0.67 -3.58
CA LEU A 287 -32.00 -0.30 -4.28
C LEU A 287 -32.73 -1.63 -4.48
N GLU A 288 -32.66 -2.17 -5.69
CA GLU A 288 -33.06 -3.54 -6.02
C GLU A 288 -31.88 -4.29 -6.64
N ILE A 289 -31.37 -5.30 -5.94
CA ILE A 289 -30.24 -6.09 -6.42
C ILE A 289 -30.76 -7.44 -6.95
N PRO A 290 -30.64 -7.74 -8.26
CA PRO A 290 -31.06 -9.02 -8.83
C PRO A 290 -30.16 -10.17 -8.35
N GLU A 291 -30.65 -11.42 -8.42
CA GLU A 291 -29.90 -12.61 -7.97
C GLU A 291 -28.53 -12.77 -8.68
N GLU A 292 -28.45 -12.43 -9.97
CA GLU A 292 -27.20 -12.42 -10.76
C GLU A 292 -26.41 -11.09 -10.65
N GLY A 293 -26.85 -10.16 -9.80
CA GLY A 293 -26.29 -8.82 -9.66
C GLY A 293 -24.88 -8.78 -9.07
N TYR A 294 -24.44 -9.88 -8.46
CA TYR A 294 -23.15 -10.00 -7.77
C TYR A 294 -22.12 -10.71 -8.63
N ASN A 295 -20.98 -10.06 -8.88
CA ASN A 295 -19.85 -10.71 -9.52
C ASN A 295 -18.53 -10.29 -8.87
N ILE A 296 -17.67 -11.29 -8.57
CA ILE A 296 -16.27 -11.06 -8.22
C ILE A 296 -15.46 -11.18 -9.51
N SER A 297 -14.91 -10.06 -9.99
CA SER A 297 -14.06 -10.03 -11.17
C SER A 297 -12.73 -9.37 -10.81
N GLY A 298 -11.59 -10.00 -11.12
CA GLY A 298 -10.28 -9.35 -11.01
C GLY A 298 -9.82 -8.92 -9.60
N LYS A 299 -10.30 -9.57 -8.53
CA LYS A 299 -10.16 -9.15 -7.11
C LYS A 299 -10.97 -7.90 -6.74
N GLN A 300 -11.87 -7.41 -7.59
CA GLN A 300 -12.83 -6.34 -7.28
C GLN A 300 -14.23 -6.93 -7.05
N TYR A 301 -15.05 -6.23 -6.26
CA TYR A 301 -16.49 -6.52 -6.18
C TYR A 301 -17.24 -5.65 -7.17
N LYS A 302 -18.17 -6.27 -7.90
CA LYS A 302 -19.10 -5.60 -8.80
C LYS A 302 -20.52 -5.94 -8.36
N ILE A 303 -21.33 -4.89 -8.18
CA ILE A 303 -22.76 -5.02 -7.92
C ILE A 303 -23.52 -4.18 -8.96
N ASN A 304 -24.39 -4.82 -9.73
CA ASN A 304 -25.38 -4.12 -10.54
C ASN A 304 -26.68 -4.04 -9.76
N TYR A 305 -27.37 -2.90 -9.79
CA TYR A 305 -28.65 -2.72 -9.12
C TYR A 305 -29.57 -1.81 -9.93
N TYR A 306 -30.88 -1.94 -9.72
CA TYR A 306 -31.88 -1.02 -10.23
C TYR A 306 -32.25 -0.01 -9.14
N ASN A 307 -32.19 1.28 -9.45
CA ASN A 307 -32.64 2.33 -8.54
C ASN A 307 -34.12 2.62 -8.79
N LYS A 308 -34.98 2.32 -7.81
CA LYS A 308 -36.43 2.49 -7.89
C LYS A 308 -36.88 3.95 -7.94
N GLU A 309 -36.09 4.86 -7.38
CA GLU A 309 -36.42 6.29 -7.36
C GLU A 309 -36.11 6.97 -8.70
N THR A 310 -35.00 6.59 -9.33
CA THR A 310 -34.55 7.20 -10.60
C THR A 310 -34.87 6.34 -11.82
N GLU A 311 -35.49 5.18 -11.61
CA GLU A 311 -35.84 4.18 -12.63
C GLU A 311 -34.66 3.78 -13.54
N SER A 312 -33.45 3.69 -12.98
CA SER A 312 -32.22 3.53 -13.76
C SER A 312 -31.35 2.36 -13.31
N GLU A 313 -30.69 1.73 -14.29
CA GLU A 313 -29.65 0.75 -14.02
C GLU A 313 -28.38 1.44 -13.51
N CYS A 314 -27.89 0.96 -12.37
CA CYS A 314 -26.75 1.51 -11.67
C CYS A 314 -25.70 0.43 -11.38
N LYS A 315 -24.46 0.87 -11.17
CA LYS A 315 -23.31 -0.01 -10.94
C LYS A 315 -22.45 0.46 -9.78
N ILE A 316 -22.04 -0.48 -8.94
CA ILE A 316 -21.10 -0.29 -7.85
C ILE A 316 -19.85 -1.12 -8.14
N ILE A 317 -18.69 -0.51 -7.99
CA ILE A 317 -17.39 -1.17 -8.11
C ILE A 317 -16.58 -0.87 -6.85
N ILE A 318 -16.11 -1.91 -6.17
CA ILE A 318 -15.29 -1.79 -4.96
C ILE A 318 -13.88 -2.34 -5.25
N GLY A 319 -12.87 -1.48 -5.17
CA GLY A 319 -11.50 -1.77 -5.57
C GLY A 319 -10.46 -1.06 -4.71
N THR A 320 -9.17 -1.29 -5.03
CA THR A 320 -8.09 -0.53 -4.39
C THR A 320 -7.72 0.67 -5.25
N ILE A 321 -7.36 1.80 -4.63
CA ILE A 321 -6.96 3.01 -5.37
C ILE A 321 -5.74 2.76 -6.26
N ASP A 322 -4.76 1.97 -5.81
CA ASP A 322 -3.58 1.63 -6.61
C ASP A 322 -3.95 0.84 -7.87
N SER A 323 -4.95 -0.06 -7.80
CA SER A 323 -5.45 -0.79 -8.96
C SER A 323 -6.16 0.14 -9.96
N PHE A 324 -6.85 1.15 -9.46
CA PHE A 324 -7.52 2.17 -10.27
C PHE A 324 -6.49 3.08 -10.96
N MET A 325 -5.50 3.57 -10.20
CA MET A 325 -4.40 4.38 -10.74
C MET A 325 -3.60 3.60 -11.79
N TYR A 326 -3.33 2.31 -11.59
CA TYR A 326 -2.67 1.45 -12.58
C TYR A 326 -3.46 1.31 -13.90
N ALA A 327 -4.79 1.39 -13.86
CA ALA A 327 -5.62 1.33 -15.07
C ALA A 327 -5.52 2.59 -15.93
N ILE A 328 -5.14 3.72 -15.33
CA ILE A 328 -5.21 5.06 -15.94
C ILE A 328 -3.82 5.69 -16.15
N GLY A 329 -2.85 5.38 -15.31
CA GLY A 329 -1.53 6.02 -15.32
C GLY A 329 -0.51 5.40 -16.27
N ASN A 330 0.61 6.10 -16.44
CA ASN A 330 1.74 5.60 -17.22
C ASN A 330 2.48 4.52 -16.41
N LYS A 331 2.77 3.39 -17.05
CA LYS A 331 3.42 2.23 -16.44
C LYS A 331 4.96 2.28 -16.52
N GLU A 332 5.49 3.25 -17.27
CA GLU A 332 6.92 3.52 -17.45
C GLU A 332 7.31 4.69 -16.54
N THR A 333 7.72 4.39 -15.30
CA THR A 333 7.92 5.39 -14.24
C THR A 333 9.35 5.33 -13.67
N LYS A 334 9.89 6.49 -13.27
CA LYS A 334 11.21 6.65 -12.65
C LYS A 334 11.05 7.08 -11.20
N ASP A 335 10.52 6.20 -10.37
CA ASP A 335 10.25 6.50 -8.96
C ASP A 335 10.75 5.36 -8.06
N LYS A 336 11.08 5.68 -6.81
CA LYS A 336 11.53 4.69 -5.82
C LYS A 336 10.46 3.63 -5.58
N ASP A 337 9.20 4.07 -5.50
CA ASP A 337 8.03 3.21 -5.39
C ASP A 337 7.27 3.19 -6.72
N TYR A 338 7.05 1.99 -7.25
CA TYR A 338 6.47 1.82 -8.59
C TYR A 338 5.06 2.45 -8.69
N PHE A 339 4.23 2.30 -7.67
CA PHE A 339 2.87 2.84 -7.66
C PHE A 339 2.87 4.37 -7.48
N SER A 340 3.72 4.91 -6.60
CA SER A 340 4.00 6.35 -6.49
C SER A 340 4.34 6.95 -7.85
N GLY A 341 5.20 6.28 -8.63
CA GLY A 341 5.53 6.73 -9.98
C GLY A 341 4.32 6.80 -10.92
N ILE A 342 3.40 5.83 -10.84
CA ILE A 342 2.17 5.83 -11.63
C ILE A 342 1.28 7.00 -11.22
N VAL A 343 1.08 7.20 -9.92
CA VAL A 343 0.29 8.31 -9.37
C VAL A 343 0.87 9.66 -9.81
N LYS A 344 2.20 9.84 -9.70
CA LYS A 344 2.89 11.05 -10.17
C LYS A 344 2.72 11.29 -11.67
N SER A 345 2.67 10.24 -12.50
CA SER A 345 2.40 10.40 -13.93
C SER A 345 1.02 11.00 -14.20
N ILE A 346 0.00 10.57 -13.44
CA ILE A 346 -1.37 11.09 -13.52
C ILE A 346 -1.43 12.52 -13.03
N LYS A 347 -0.81 12.81 -11.87
CA LYS A 347 -0.64 14.16 -11.34
C LYS A 347 -0.03 15.11 -12.40
N ASN A 348 0.95 14.64 -13.17
CA ASN A 348 1.61 15.40 -14.23
C ASN A 348 0.81 15.46 -15.55
N GLY A 349 -0.45 15.01 -15.56
CA GLY A 349 -1.38 15.15 -16.68
C GLY A 349 -1.58 13.89 -17.55
N TYR A 350 -0.89 12.79 -17.28
CA TYR A 350 -1.10 11.54 -18.03
C TYR A 350 -2.36 10.81 -17.54
N VAL A 351 -3.48 10.99 -18.24
CA VAL A 351 -4.74 10.30 -17.96
C VAL A 351 -5.14 9.44 -19.15
N LYS A 352 -4.97 8.11 -19.04
CA LYS A 352 -5.31 7.17 -20.11
C LYS A 352 -6.81 6.90 -20.16
N THR A 353 -7.53 7.66 -20.97
CA THR A 353 -8.97 7.49 -21.24
C THR A 353 -9.25 7.56 -22.75
N GLU A 354 -10.33 6.93 -23.20
CA GLU A 354 -10.93 7.26 -24.49
C GLU A 354 -11.55 8.68 -24.47
N LYS A 355 -11.85 9.26 -25.64
CA LYS A 355 -12.46 10.60 -25.74
C LYS A 355 -13.78 10.75 -24.96
N ASN A 356 -14.55 9.67 -24.88
CA ASN A 356 -15.82 9.60 -24.15
C ASN A 356 -15.64 9.34 -22.63
N GLY A 357 -14.40 9.36 -22.14
CA GLY A 357 -14.06 9.07 -20.74
C GLY A 357 -13.96 7.58 -20.40
N SER A 358 -14.04 6.68 -21.36
CA SER A 358 -14.01 5.23 -21.09
C SER A 358 -12.62 4.75 -20.67
N ILE A 359 -12.59 3.89 -19.65
CA ILE A 359 -11.41 3.16 -19.19
C ILE A 359 -11.72 1.66 -19.10
N LYS A 360 -10.69 0.82 -19.24
CA LYS A 360 -10.80 -0.61 -18.93
C LYS A 360 -10.44 -0.87 -17.47
N TYR A 361 -11.45 -1.06 -16.63
CA TYR A 361 -11.27 -1.35 -15.20
C TYR A 361 -12.27 -2.42 -14.73
N SER A 362 -11.85 -3.30 -13.80
CA SER A 362 -12.63 -4.48 -13.40
C SER A 362 -13.08 -5.38 -14.58
N GLN A 363 -12.23 -5.49 -15.62
CA GLN A 363 -12.49 -6.21 -16.89
C GLN A 363 -13.61 -5.62 -17.77
N GLU A 364 -14.14 -4.45 -17.44
CA GLU A 364 -15.20 -3.78 -18.20
C GLU A 364 -14.78 -2.38 -18.67
N ASN A 365 -15.52 -1.86 -19.64
CA ASN A 365 -15.42 -0.46 -20.04
C ASN A 365 -16.33 0.40 -19.16
N ILE A 366 -15.73 1.28 -18.36
CA ILE A 366 -16.44 2.18 -17.44
C ILE A 366 -16.20 3.61 -17.90
N LYS A 367 -17.26 4.42 -17.95
CA LYS A 367 -17.17 5.83 -18.33
C LYS A 367 -16.89 6.69 -17.10
N LEU A 368 -15.73 7.34 -17.09
CA LEU A 368 -15.43 8.42 -16.15
C LEU A 368 -16.02 9.71 -16.72
N ASN A 369 -17.17 10.13 -16.20
CA ASN A 369 -17.89 11.35 -16.59
C ASN A 369 -18.75 11.85 -15.43
N LYS A 370 -19.57 12.89 -15.67
CA LYS A 370 -20.45 13.48 -14.65
C LYS A 370 -21.50 12.52 -14.07
N ARG A 371 -21.79 11.37 -14.68
CA ARG A 371 -22.68 10.34 -14.10
C ARG A 371 -21.96 9.34 -13.19
N CYS A 372 -20.64 9.46 -13.07
CA CYS A 372 -19.81 8.64 -12.21
C CYS A 372 -19.39 9.42 -10.94
N LEU A 373 -19.32 8.73 -9.80
CA LEU A 373 -18.78 9.25 -8.55
C LEU A 373 -17.66 8.33 -8.06
N ILE A 374 -16.47 8.89 -7.86
CA ILE A 374 -15.37 8.18 -7.16
C ILE A 374 -15.51 8.45 -5.67
N ILE A 375 -15.59 7.40 -4.86
CA ILE A 375 -15.58 7.49 -3.40
C ILE A 375 -14.26 6.94 -2.88
N ILE A 376 -13.50 7.73 -2.14
CA ILE A 376 -12.24 7.32 -1.51
C ILE A 376 -12.47 7.24 0.00
N ASP A 377 -12.51 6.03 0.53
CA ASP A 377 -12.63 5.76 1.97
C ASP A 377 -11.25 5.62 2.62
N GLU A 378 -11.16 6.01 3.89
CA GLU A 378 -9.92 6.13 4.68
C GLU A 378 -8.85 6.98 3.96
N ALA A 379 -9.27 8.12 3.38
CA ALA A 379 -8.42 8.98 2.55
C ALA A 379 -7.17 9.54 3.26
N GLN A 380 -7.14 9.56 4.60
CA GLN A 380 -5.96 9.94 5.37
C GLN A 380 -4.78 8.95 5.25
N ASP A 381 -5.01 7.75 4.72
CA ASP A 381 -3.96 6.76 4.43
C ASP A 381 -3.20 7.05 3.12
N LEU A 382 -3.60 8.11 2.40
CA LEU A 382 -3.05 8.47 1.11
C LEU A 382 -2.23 9.76 1.20
N GLY A 383 -1.07 9.76 0.53
CA GLY A 383 -0.27 10.96 0.33
C GLY A 383 -0.97 11.99 -0.56
N PRO A 384 -0.59 13.27 -0.50
CA PRO A 384 -1.19 14.34 -1.30
C PRO A 384 -1.12 14.11 -2.81
N GLU A 385 -0.10 13.39 -3.29
CA GLU A 385 0.04 13.04 -4.70
C GLU A 385 -1.18 12.29 -5.25
N TYR A 386 -1.89 11.54 -4.42
CA TYR A 386 -3.13 10.86 -4.81
C TYR A 386 -4.26 11.83 -5.07
N ILE A 387 -4.45 12.86 -4.22
CA ILE A 387 -5.53 13.83 -4.46
C ILE A 387 -5.22 14.68 -5.68
N GLU A 388 -3.96 15.07 -5.88
CA GLU A 388 -3.55 15.80 -7.09
C GLU A 388 -3.74 14.96 -8.36
N ALA A 389 -3.47 13.65 -8.31
CA ALA A 389 -3.77 12.72 -9.40
C ALA A 389 -5.27 12.60 -9.67
N ILE A 390 -6.10 12.47 -8.62
CA ILE A 390 -7.56 12.48 -8.75
C ILE A 390 -8.03 13.80 -9.38
N CYS A 391 -7.46 14.94 -8.98
CA CYS A 391 -7.76 16.24 -9.57
C CYS A 391 -7.44 16.28 -11.07
N SER A 392 -6.31 15.71 -11.48
CA SER A 392 -5.96 15.56 -12.89
C SER A 392 -7.00 14.72 -13.65
N ILE A 393 -7.48 13.61 -13.07
CA ILE A 393 -8.56 12.80 -13.66
C ILE A 393 -9.86 13.61 -13.75
N MET A 394 -10.23 14.36 -12.69
CA MET A 394 -11.41 15.22 -12.65
C MET A 394 -11.39 16.28 -13.76
N ARG A 395 -10.26 16.98 -13.95
CA ARG A 395 -10.12 17.99 -15.02
C ARG A 395 -10.19 17.40 -16.43
N ASN A 396 -9.73 16.17 -16.63
CA ASN A 396 -9.74 15.52 -17.94
C ASN A 396 -11.10 14.88 -18.29
N THR A 397 -11.95 14.59 -17.30
CA THR A 397 -13.15 13.78 -17.50
C THR A 397 -14.45 14.37 -16.93
N TYR A 398 -14.36 15.43 -16.14
CA TYR A 398 -15.45 16.02 -15.34
C TYR A 398 -16.16 15.04 -14.42
N ILE A 399 -15.45 14.01 -13.96
CA ILE A 399 -15.93 13.16 -12.89
C ILE A 399 -15.91 13.90 -11.55
N ASP A 400 -16.85 13.59 -10.67
CA ASP A 400 -16.84 14.07 -9.29
C ASP A 400 -16.14 13.07 -8.37
N ALA A 401 -15.56 13.58 -7.28
CA ALA A 401 -14.90 12.77 -6.27
C ALA A 401 -15.43 13.10 -4.86
N TYR A 402 -15.63 12.06 -4.06
CA TYR A 402 -16.02 12.14 -2.67
C TYR A 402 -14.94 11.47 -1.83
N ILE A 403 -14.24 12.24 -1.00
CA ILE A 403 -13.25 11.72 -0.08
C ILE A 403 -13.79 11.76 1.34
N ILE A 404 -13.56 10.68 2.08
CA ILE A 404 -13.95 10.56 3.48
C ILE A 404 -12.85 9.91 4.29
N GLY A 405 -12.64 10.39 5.50
CA GLY A 405 -11.57 9.92 6.36
C GLY A 405 -11.55 10.61 7.71
N ASP A 406 -10.53 10.25 8.49
CA ASP A 406 -10.28 10.82 9.80
C ASP A 406 -8.83 11.26 9.93
N LYS A 407 -8.57 12.57 9.91
CA LYS A 407 -7.25 13.18 10.15
C LYS A 407 -6.56 12.62 11.41
N LEU A 408 -7.29 12.30 12.49
CA LEU A 408 -6.71 11.73 13.72
C LEU A 408 -6.55 10.20 13.67
N GLN A 409 -6.54 9.62 12.47
CA GLN A 409 -6.18 8.23 12.19
C GLN A 409 -5.10 8.14 11.11
N SER A 410 -4.28 9.19 10.96
CA SER A 410 -3.14 9.29 10.04
C SER A 410 -1.92 8.53 10.55
N ILE A 411 -2.04 7.21 10.69
CA ILE A 411 -1.00 6.36 11.28
C ILE A 411 0.17 6.05 10.34
N TRP A 412 0.04 6.34 9.04
CA TRP A 412 1.10 6.11 8.05
C TRP A 412 1.97 7.34 7.76
N GLY A 413 1.49 8.54 8.09
CA GLY A 413 2.25 9.77 7.92
C GLY A 413 1.43 11.03 8.18
N ASP A 414 2.12 12.07 8.64
CA ASP A 414 1.53 13.37 8.96
C ASP A 414 1.04 14.12 7.70
N HIS A 415 1.74 13.95 6.57
CA HIS A 415 1.40 14.60 5.31
C HIS A 415 0.53 13.68 4.45
N ASN A 416 -0.78 13.92 4.50
CA ASN A 416 -1.81 13.13 3.81
C ASN A 416 -2.88 14.05 3.19
N ILE A 417 -3.84 13.47 2.47
CA ILE A 417 -4.92 14.20 1.79
C ILE A 417 -5.65 15.18 2.73
N HIS A 418 -6.00 14.78 3.96
CA HIS A 418 -6.75 15.65 4.87
C HIS A 418 -5.93 16.85 5.32
N THR A 419 -4.67 16.64 5.70
CA THR A 419 -3.77 17.74 6.08
C THR A 419 -3.42 18.65 4.91
N PHE A 420 -3.38 18.11 3.68
CA PHE A 420 -3.12 18.90 2.48
C PHE A 420 -4.30 19.83 2.17
N LEU A 421 -5.52 19.31 2.13
CA LEU A 421 -6.73 20.08 1.81
C LEU A 421 -7.17 21.05 2.91
N GLU A 422 -6.59 20.96 4.11
CA GLU A 422 -6.81 21.95 5.18
C GLU A 422 -6.22 23.32 4.79
N PHE A 423 -5.03 23.33 4.16
CA PHE A 423 -4.27 24.55 3.86
C PHE A 423 -4.13 24.85 2.37
N ASN A 424 -4.51 23.93 1.49
CA ASN A 424 -4.35 24.07 0.04
C ASN A 424 -5.70 23.98 -0.66
N ASP A 425 -5.95 24.93 -1.56
CA ASP A 425 -7.00 24.83 -2.57
C ASP A 425 -6.47 24.14 -3.83
N LEU A 426 -7.38 23.62 -4.63
CA LEU A 426 -7.09 22.92 -5.88
C LEU A 426 -7.55 23.78 -7.06
N PRO A 427 -6.64 24.24 -7.95
CA PRO A 427 -7.02 25.07 -9.08
C PRO A 427 -8.10 24.42 -9.96
N HIS A 428 -9.09 25.20 -10.37
CA HIS A 428 -10.20 24.78 -11.25
C HIS A 428 -11.09 23.66 -10.72
N ILE A 429 -11.01 23.33 -9.42
CA ILE A 429 -11.87 22.34 -8.76
C ILE A 429 -12.56 23.02 -7.58
N THR A 430 -13.87 22.86 -7.48
CA THR A 430 -14.60 23.32 -6.29
C THR A 430 -14.51 22.27 -5.21
N ILE A 431 -14.11 22.68 -4.01
CA ILE A 431 -14.01 21.81 -2.84
C ILE A 431 -15.16 22.14 -1.91
N GLU A 432 -16.02 21.15 -1.66
CA GLU A 432 -17.05 21.25 -0.63
C GLU A 432 -16.59 20.53 0.64
N LYS A 433 -16.22 21.30 1.66
CA LYS A 433 -15.72 20.78 2.94
C LYS A 433 -16.86 20.55 3.92
N SER A 434 -16.80 19.45 4.66
CA SER A 434 -17.72 19.12 5.74
C SER A 434 -17.00 18.39 6.87
N ASP A 435 -16.98 18.99 8.06
CA ASP A 435 -16.34 18.41 9.25
C ASP A 435 -17.30 17.60 10.14
N GLY A 436 -18.60 17.64 9.84
CA GLY A 436 -19.64 16.86 10.51
C GLY A 436 -19.70 17.05 12.03
N LYS A 437 -20.54 16.27 12.71
CA LYS A 437 -20.48 16.11 14.16
C LYS A 437 -19.62 14.89 14.50
N ASN A 438 -18.83 14.96 15.57
CA ASN A 438 -18.10 13.79 16.07
C ASN A 438 -19.02 12.90 16.92
N HIS A 439 -19.93 12.21 16.21
CA HIS A 439 -20.91 11.29 16.76
C HIS A 439 -20.43 9.85 16.60
N VAL A 440 -19.88 9.27 17.66
CA VAL A 440 -19.21 7.96 17.61
C VAL A 440 -20.23 6.82 17.76
N MET A 441 -20.64 6.25 16.63
CA MET A 441 -21.55 5.10 16.56
C MET A 441 -20.98 3.79 17.11
N ARG A 442 -19.66 3.72 17.35
CA ARG A 442 -19.00 2.54 17.92
C ARG A 442 -19.16 2.43 19.44
N PHE A 443 -19.31 3.55 20.14
CA PHE A 443 -19.38 3.58 21.60
C PHE A 443 -20.81 3.34 22.06
N HIS A 444 -20.95 2.50 23.08
CA HIS A 444 -22.23 2.13 23.68
C HIS A 444 -22.25 2.39 25.20
N ASN A 445 -21.35 3.27 25.64
CA ASN A 445 -21.23 3.74 27.02
C ASN A 445 -20.69 5.18 27.00
N ASP A 446 -21.43 6.12 27.60
CA ASP A 446 -21.08 7.54 27.56
C ASP A 446 -19.74 7.86 28.23
N GLN A 447 -19.30 7.09 29.23
CA GLN A 447 -18.03 7.35 29.92
C GLN A 447 -16.81 7.13 29.01
N LEU A 448 -16.94 6.39 27.90
CA LEU A 448 -15.87 6.25 26.90
C LEU A 448 -15.59 7.56 26.16
N LYS A 449 -16.63 8.38 25.95
CA LYS A 449 -16.49 9.70 25.32
C LYS A 449 -15.57 10.58 26.14
N ASP A 450 -15.89 10.73 27.43
CA ASP A 450 -15.15 11.60 28.35
C ASP A 450 -13.71 11.09 28.51
N PHE A 451 -13.54 9.77 28.64
CA PHE A 451 -12.23 9.14 28.75
C PHE A 451 -11.32 9.40 27.53
N VAL A 452 -11.85 9.31 26.31
CA VAL A 452 -11.05 9.55 25.09
C VAL A 452 -10.74 11.04 24.94
N ASN A 453 -11.73 11.92 25.17
CA ASN A 453 -11.53 13.37 25.14
C ASN A 453 -10.51 13.85 26.19
N ASP A 454 -10.39 13.15 27.33
CA ASP A 454 -9.39 13.44 28.38
C ASP A 454 -7.95 13.15 27.96
N ILE A 455 -7.72 12.16 27.09
CA ILE A 455 -6.38 11.67 26.71
C ILE A 455 -5.92 12.24 25.36
N VAL A 456 -6.88 12.46 24.45
CA VAL A 456 -6.63 12.86 23.07
C VAL A 456 -6.95 14.34 22.91
N ASP A 457 -5.94 15.12 22.55
CA ASP A 457 -6.07 16.56 22.31
C ASP A 457 -6.61 16.81 20.89
N PHE A 458 -7.93 16.86 20.75
CA PHE A 458 -8.61 17.12 19.47
C PHE A 458 -8.42 18.57 18.99
N ASP A 459 -8.40 19.54 19.92
CA ASP A 459 -8.32 20.97 19.63
C ASP A 459 -6.99 21.32 18.96
N LYS A 460 -5.89 20.68 19.38
CA LYS A 460 -4.58 20.77 18.74
C LYS A 460 -4.61 20.53 17.22
N TYR A 461 -5.59 19.75 16.74
CA TYR A 461 -5.73 19.40 15.33
C TYR A 461 -6.94 20.07 14.66
N ASN A 462 -7.54 21.09 15.25
CA ASN A 462 -8.78 21.71 14.75
C ASN A 462 -9.90 20.68 14.52
N LEU A 463 -9.99 19.65 15.39
CA LEU A 463 -11.01 18.62 15.28
C LEU A 463 -12.01 18.76 16.44
N PRO A 464 -13.31 18.49 16.20
CA PRO A 464 -14.28 18.46 17.27
C PRO A 464 -14.02 17.28 18.21
N HIS A 465 -14.07 17.54 19.52
CA HIS A 465 -14.18 16.51 20.55
C HIS A 465 -15.37 15.58 20.29
N ILE A 466 -15.34 14.36 20.82
CA ILE A 466 -16.49 13.44 20.72
C ILE A 466 -17.65 14.06 21.49
N THR A 467 -18.78 14.30 20.80
CA THR A 467 -19.95 14.97 21.39
C THR A 467 -21.06 13.97 21.75
N GLU A 468 -21.27 12.97 20.91
CA GLU A 468 -22.36 12.00 21.01
C GLU A 468 -21.85 10.58 20.75
N ILE A 469 -22.57 9.57 21.26
CA ILE A 469 -22.33 8.15 20.96
C ILE A 469 -23.57 7.53 20.31
N CYS A 470 -23.50 6.26 19.92
CA CYS A 470 -24.64 5.56 19.30
C CYS A 470 -25.95 5.84 20.05
N ASN A 471 -26.96 6.31 19.33
CA ASN A 471 -28.28 6.64 19.85
C ASN A 471 -29.40 5.86 19.13
N ASN A 472 -29.03 4.85 18.35
CA ASN A 472 -29.98 4.06 17.57
C ASN A 472 -30.88 3.24 18.52
N PRO A 473 -32.21 3.45 18.52
CA PRO A 473 -33.14 2.69 19.35
C PRO A 473 -33.14 1.18 19.04
N LEU A 474 -32.75 0.81 17.82
CA LEU A 474 -32.61 -0.58 17.35
C LEU A 474 -31.17 -1.09 17.44
N CYS A 475 -30.32 -0.44 18.24
CA CYS A 475 -28.95 -0.89 18.45
C CYS A 475 -28.91 -2.31 19.01
N LYS A 476 -28.10 -3.19 18.39
CA LYS A 476 -27.93 -4.58 18.85
C LYS A 476 -27.24 -4.71 20.21
N TYR A 477 -26.68 -3.62 20.73
CA TYR A 477 -25.94 -3.60 21.99
C TYR A 477 -26.74 -2.85 23.07
N GLN A 478 -26.76 -3.39 24.29
CA GLN A 478 -27.39 -2.72 25.43
C GLN A 478 -26.51 -1.59 25.98
N HIS A 479 -27.02 -0.36 26.09
CA HIS A 479 -26.25 0.78 26.59
C HIS A 479 -26.17 0.74 28.12
N GLU A 480 -24.98 0.47 28.67
CA GLU A 480 -24.75 0.26 30.11
C GLU A 480 -24.00 1.43 30.77
N ASN A 481 -24.55 2.63 30.68
CA ASN A 481 -23.87 3.87 31.12
C ASN A 481 -23.49 3.92 32.61
N ASN A 482 -24.10 3.08 33.45
CA ASN A 482 -23.82 3.02 34.89
C ASN A 482 -22.56 2.21 35.25
N ILE A 483 -22.00 1.46 34.30
CA ILE A 483 -20.84 0.61 34.51
C ILE A 483 -19.62 1.29 33.89
N LYS A 484 -18.51 1.34 34.62
CA LYS A 484 -17.26 1.88 34.10
C LYS A 484 -16.74 0.98 32.96
N PRO A 485 -16.61 1.47 31.72
CA PRO A 485 -16.29 0.64 30.55
C PRO A 485 -14.78 0.44 30.34
N TYR A 486 -13.92 1.02 31.19
CA TYR A 486 -12.47 0.90 31.07
C TYR A 486 -11.78 0.60 32.41
N ASN A 487 -10.68 -0.15 32.32
CA ASN A 487 -9.84 -0.52 33.45
C ASN A 487 -8.37 -0.30 33.11
N ILE A 488 -7.72 0.61 33.83
CA ILE A 488 -6.33 1.02 33.62
C ILE A 488 -5.52 0.51 34.79
N PHE A 489 -4.38 -0.11 34.52
CA PHE A 489 -3.51 -0.64 35.55
C PHE A 489 -2.03 -0.61 35.14
N GLN A 490 -1.17 -0.52 36.14
CA GLN A 490 0.28 -0.55 35.92
C GLN A 490 0.76 -1.97 35.57
N ILE A 491 1.72 -2.06 34.66
CA ILE A 491 2.40 -3.29 34.25
C ILE A 491 3.92 -3.17 34.44
N PRO A 492 4.65 -4.28 34.66
CA PRO A 492 6.12 -4.24 34.73
C PRO A 492 6.73 -3.79 33.40
N ILE A 493 7.91 -3.16 33.46
CA ILE A 493 8.72 -2.83 32.28
C ILE A 493 9.05 -4.11 31.51
N LEU A 494 8.43 -4.28 30.34
CA LEU A 494 8.46 -5.53 29.57
C LEU A 494 9.84 -5.84 28.97
N ARG A 495 10.75 -4.85 28.94
CA ARG A 495 12.12 -4.94 28.38
C ARG A 495 13.21 -5.30 29.40
N SER A 496 12.89 -5.42 30.69
CA SER A 496 13.90 -5.65 31.74
C SER A 496 14.22 -7.14 31.94
N ASP A 497 15.50 -7.51 31.86
CA ASP A 497 15.99 -8.91 31.86
C ASP A 497 16.27 -9.50 33.27
N ASN A 498 15.60 -9.00 34.32
CA ASN A 498 15.82 -9.50 35.68
C ASN A 498 14.76 -10.56 36.11
N LYS A 499 15.14 -11.47 37.02
CA LYS A 499 14.26 -12.54 37.55
C LYS A 499 12.98 -12.01 38.21
N ILE A 500 13.02 -10.80 38.77
CA ILE A 500 11.89 -10.14 39.43
C ILE A 500 10.80 -9.78 38.41
N THR A 501 11.20 -9.35 37.21
CA THR A 501 10.29 -9.02 36.11
C THR A 501 9.46 -10.22 35.66
N GLN A 502 9.99 -11.44 35.70
CA GLN A 502 9.24 -12.64 35.28
C GLN A 502 8.07 -12.99 36.20
N LEU A 503 8.28 -12.93 37.52
CA LEU A 503 7.20 -13.14 38.48
C LEU A 503 6.09 -12.10 38.32
N LYS A 504 6.46 -10.87 37.94
CA LYS A 504 5.50 -9.81 37.64
C LYS A 504 4.73 -10.10 36.35
N ILE A 505 5.37 -10.63 35.30
CA ILE A 505 4.71 -11.06 34.05
C ILE A 505 3.74 -12.22 34.29
N ASP A 506 4.12 -13.23 35.08
CA ASP A 506 3.23 -14.37 35.42
C ASP A 506 1.95 -13.87 36.13
N LYS A 507 2.10 -12.93 37.07
CA LYS A 507 0.97 -12.29 37.76
C LYS A 507 0.10 -11.48 36.79
N LEU A 508 0.72 -10.75 35.86
CA LEU A 508 0.03 -9.97 34.84
C LEU A 508 -0.84 -10.88 33.95
N ILE A 509 -0.29 -11.97 33.42
CA ILE A 509 -1.04 -12.91 32.57
C ILE A 509 -2.25 -13.48 33.32
N LYS A 510 -2.08 -13.90 34.58
CA LYS A 510 -3.21 -14.37 35.41
C LYS A 510 -4.29 -13.31 35.56
N LYS A 511 -3.90 -12.05 35.82
CA LYS A 511 -4.83 -10.93 35.93
C LYS A 511 -5.62 -10.71 34.63
N ILE A 512 -4.96 -10.80 33.47
CA ILE A 512 -5.59 -10.67 32.15
C ILE A 512 -6.63 -11.78 31.92
N ILE A 513 -6.26 -13.05 32.20
CA ILE A 513 -7.19 -14.18 32.05
C ILE A 513 -8.41 -14.02 32.96
N ASN A 514 -8.23 -13.54 34.20
CA ASN A 514 -9.35 -13.27 35.10
C ASN A 514 -10.29 -12.16 34.55
N TYR A 515 -9.74 -11.11 33.95
CA TYR A 515 -10.57 -10.08 33.30
C TYR A 515 -11.36 -10.66 32.13
N MET A 516 -10.73 -11.49 31.29
CA MET A 516 -11.44 -12.18 30.21
C MET A 516 -12.58 -13.06 30.75
N ASP A 517 -12.31 -13.86 31.77
CA ASP A 517 -13.31 -14.79 32.32
C ASP A 517 -14.51 -14.06 32.93
N ASN A 518 -14.28 -12.92 33.60
CA ASN A 518 -15.35 -12.07 34.11
C ASN A 518 -16.27 -11.52 32.99
N GLU A 519 -15.69 -11.07 31.88
CA GLU A 519 -16.45 -10.61 30.70
C GLU A 519 -17.25 -11.77 30.08
N ILE A 520 -16.67 -12.96 30.00
CA ILE A 520 -17.33 -14.16 29.47
C ILE A 520 -18.52 -14.56 30.35
N ILE A 521 -18.33 -14.62 31.67
CA ILE A 521 -19.39 -14.98 32.62
C ILE A 521 -20.54 -13.97 32.55
N LYS A 522 -20.22 -12.69 32.39
CA LYS A 522 -21.23 -11.62 32.38
C LYS A 522 -22.04 -11.56 31.08
N TYR A 523 -21.39 -11.75 29.93
CA TYR A 523 -22.00 -11.46 28.63
C TYR A 523 -22.08 -12.66 27.68
N ASN A 524 -21.68 -13.86 28.13
CA ASN A 524 -21.61 -15.07 27.31
C ASN A 524 -20.73 -14.90 26.05
N TYR A 525 -19.65 -14.14 26.19
CA TYR A 525 -18.74 -13.83 25.09
C TYR A 525 -17.93 -15.05 24.64
N MET A 526 -17.64 -15.04 23.34
CA MET A 526 -16.90 -16.06 22.60
C MET A 526 -15.52 -15.53 22.17
N PRO A 527 -14.63 -16.37 21.62
CA PRO A 527 -13.28 -15.94 21.26
C PRO A 527 -13.19 -14.68 20.39
N ASN A 528 -14.07 -14.53 19.40
CA ASN A 528 -14.12 -13.38 18.48
C ASN A 528 -14.53 -12.05 19.13
N ASN A 529 -15.02 -12.07 20.36
CA ASN A 529 -15.35 -10.86 21.12
C ASN A 529 -14.13 -10.22 21.80
N PHE A 530 -12.94 -10.82 21.67
CA PHE A 530 -11.71 -10.36 22.31
C PHE A 530 -10.64 -9.97 21.29
N MET A 531 -10.05 -8.80 21.49
CA MET A 531 -8.92 -8.28 20.72
C MET A 531 -7.82 -7.75 21.64
N PHE A 532 -6.57 -8.09 21.33
CA PHE A 532 -5.36 -7.60 22.00
C PHE A 532 -4.58 -6.73 21.02
N ILE A 533 -4.17 -5.54 21.46
CA ILE A 533 -3.48 -4.56 20.64
C ILE A 533 -2.13 -4.24 21.26
N PHE A 534 -1.09 -4.27 20.43
CA PHE A 534 0.26 -3.83 20.76
C PHE A 534 0.75 -2.84 19.70
N PRO A 535 1.62 -1.88 20.04
CA PRO A 535 2.30 -1.07 19.02
C PRO A 535 3.16 -1.92 18.08
N ILE A 536 3.92 -2.87 18.65
CA ILE A 536 4.90 -3.70 17.95
C ILE A 536 4.71 -5.16 18.35
N LEU A 537 4.57 -6.06 17.37
CA LEU A 537 4.44 -7.50 17.58
C LEU A 537 5.74 -8.28 17.32
N THR A 538 6.61 -7.77 16.46
CA THR A 538 7.90 -8.42 16.14
C THR A 538 8.76 -8.52 17.41
N GLY A 539 9.16 -9.76 17.76
CA GLY A 539 9.92 -10.03 18.98
C GLY A 539 9.16 -9.76 20.29
N ASN A 540 7.83 -9.58 20.26
CA ASN A 540 7.05 -9.25 21.44
C ASN A 540 6.82 -10.48 22.33
N TYR A 541 7.61 -10.57 23.41
CA TYR A 541 7.56 -11.67 24.35
C TYR A 541 6.22 -11.82 25.07
N LEU A 542 5.56 -10.72 25.45
CA LEU A 542 4.28 -10.78 26.16
C LEU A 542 3.16 -11.29 25.23
N ALA A 543 3.12 -10.81 23.98
CA ALA A 543 2.15 -11.27 22.99
C ALA A 543 2.26 -12.79 22.74
N ASN A 544 3.48 -13.30 22.57
CA ASN A 544 3.75 -14.73 22.39
C ASN A 544 3.29 -15.58 23.59
N ARG A 545 3.44 -15.08 24.82
CA ARG A 545 2.98 -15.76 26.04
C ARG A 545 1.46 -15.75 26.17
N LEU A 546 0.85 -14.61 25.88
CA LEU A 546 -0.60 -14.47 25.88
C LEU A 546 -1.24 -15.40 24.86
N GLU A 547 -0.68 -15.53 23.66
CA GLU A 547 -1.17 -16.47 22.64
C GLU A 547 -1.28 -17.89 23.20
N ALA A 548 -0.19 -18.42 23.76
CA ALA A 548 -0.17 -19.76 24.33
C ALA A 548 -1.15 -19.92 25.51
N ARG A 549 -1.17 -18.96 26.46
CA ARG A 549 -2.04 -19.06 27.64
C ARG A 549 -3.52 -18.88 27.31
N ILE A 550 -3.86 -17.99 26.38
CA ILE A 550 -5.25 -17.77 25.97
C ILE A 550 -5.76 -18.95 25.14
N GLN A 551 -4.92 -19.55 24.29
CA GLN A 551 -5.27 -20.80 23.61
C GLN A 551 -5.59 -21.89 24.65
N GLU A 552 -4.75 -22.06 25.67
CA GLU A 552 -5.00 -23.00 26.75
C GLU A 552 -6.31 -22.70 27.49
N PHE A 553 -6.53 -21.44 27.88
CA PHE A 553 -7.75 -20.99 28.55
C PHE A 553 -9.01 -21.30 27.73
N TRP A 554 -9.02 -21.04 26.42
CA TRP A 554 -10.18 -21.36 25.59
C TRP A 554 -10.39 -22.87 25.44
N ILE A 555 -9.32 -23.68 25.38
CA ILE A 555 -9.47 -25.14 25.40
C ILE A 555 -10.10 -25.59 26.72
N GLU A 556 -9.66 -25.05 27.87
CA GLU A 556 -10.27 -25.31 29.17
C GLU A 556 -11.76 -24.90 29.18
N LYS A 557 -12.07 -23.67 28.73
CA LYS A 557 -13.42 -23.11 28.73
C LYS A 557 -14.39 -23.85 27.80
N PHE A 558 -13.94 -24.27 26.62
CA PHE A 558 -14.76 -25.04 25.68
C PHE A 558 -15.04 -26.47 26.16
N ASN A 559 -14.25 -26.99 27.10
CA ASN A 559 -14.48 -28.28 27.77
C ASN A 559 -15.36 -28.15 29.03
N ASP A 560 -15.70 -26.95 29.47
CA ASP A 560 -16.59 -26.71 30.60
C ASP A 560 -18.05 -26.98 30.19
N GLU A 561 -18.70 -27.94 30.87
CA GLU A 561 -20.06 -28.37 30.54
C GLU A 561 -21.08 -27.24 30.65
N ASN A 562 -20.94 -26.33 31.62
CA ASN A 562 -21.84 -25.21 31.78
C ASN A 562 -21.72 -24.24 30.60
N TYR A 563 -20.50 -23.93 30.18
CA TYR A 563 -20.26 -23.06 29.03
C TYR A 563 -20.76 -23.68 27.72
N GLN A 564 -20.59 -25.00 27.54
CA GLN A 564 -21.15 -25.72 26.39
C GLN A 564 -22.68 -25.60 26.33
N ASN A 565 -23.35 -25.89 27.45
CA ASN A 565 -24.81 -25.96 27.53
C ASN A 565 -25.49 -24.59 27.52
N ASN A 566 -24.83 -23.55 28.04
CA ASN A 566 -25.43 -22.23 28.18
C ASN A 566 -25.02 -21.23 27.09
N VAL A 567 -23.87 -21.44 26.43
CA VAL A 567 -23.32 -20.48 25.45
C VAL A 567 -23.12 -21.12 24.09
N LEU A 568 -22.35 -22.20 24.01
CA LEU A 568 -21.93 -22.74 22.70
C LEU A 568 -23.10 -23.32 21.89
N ILE A 569 -24.09 -23.95 22.54
CA ILE A 569 -25.23 -24.58 21.86
C ILE A 569 -26.11 -23.58 21.10
N HIS A 570 -26.13 -22.33 21.55
CA HIS A 570 -26.92 -21.26 20.93
C HIS A 570 -26.17 -20.54 19.80
N ASN A 571 -24.86 -20.75 19.66
CA ASN A 571 -24.07 -20.09 18.63
C ASN A 571 -24.14 -20.83 17.28
N LYS A 572 -24.44 -20.11 16.19
CA LYS A 572 -24.55 -20.68 14.82
C LYS A 572 -23.30 -21.44 14.37
N TYR A 573 -22.11 -20.93 14.67
CA TYR A 573 -20.82 -21.47 14.22
C TYR A 573 -20.31 -22.60 15.13
N TRP A 574 -20.40 -22.43 16.46
CA TRP A 574 -19.81 -23.34 17.43
C TRP A 574 -20.72 -24.51 17.83
N LYS A 575 -22.05 -24.41 17.71
CA LYS A 575 -22.98 -25.47 18.13
C LYS A 575 -22.67 -26.85 17.52
N ASN A 576 -22.29 -26.87 16.24
CA ASN A 576 -22.01 -28.10 15.50
C ASN A 576 -20.60 -28.67 15.79
N LYS A 577 -19.83 -28.01 16.65
CA LYS A 577 -18.41 -28.29 16.94
C LYS A 577 -18.15 -28.83 18.35
N ILE A 578 -19.15 -28.74 19.24
CA ILE A 578 -19.06 -29.12 20.67
C ILE A 578 -18.69 -30.59 20.87
N LYS A 579 -19.19 -31.50 20.03
CA LYS A 579 -19.07 -32.97 20.20
C LYS A 579 -17.98 -33.64 19.35
N LYS A 580 -17.17 -32.88 18.60
CA LYS A 580 -16.30 -33.47 17.57
C LYS A 580 -14.96 -34.05 18.07
N ASN A 581 -14.64 -34.03 19.37
CA ASN A 581 -13.28 -34.32 19.89
C ASN A 581 -12.19 -33.62 19.05
N LYS A 582 -12.51 -32.42 18.54
CA LYS A 582 -11.65 -31.61 17.68
C LYS A 582 -11.17 -30.41 18.49
N SER A 583 -9.87 -30.14 18.43
CA SER A 583 -9.30 -28.94 19.00
C SER A 583 -9.23 -27.86 17.92
N TYR A 584 -9.85 -26.72 18.18
CA TYR A 584 -9.84 -25.58 17.27
C TYR A 584 -8.75 -24.58 17.68
N LYS A 585 -8.27 -23.81 16.71
CA LYS A 585 -7.43 -22.64 16.98
C LYS A 585 -8.35 -21.49 17.42
N TYR A 586 -8.28 -21.11 18.69
CA TYR A 586 -9.16 -20.11 19.31
C TYR A 586 -8.54 -18.72 19.34
N ILE A 587 -7.24 -18.60 19.07
CA ILE A 587 -6.51 -17.33 19.03
C ILE A 587 -5.55 -17.28 17.84
N PHE A 588 -5.40 -16.09 17.28
CA PHE A 588 -4.44 -15.80 16.20
C PHE A 588 -3.56 -14.62 16.61
N LEU A 589 -2.25 -14.86 16.67
CA LEU A 589 -1.24 -13.81 16.67
C LEU A 589 -0.90 -13.41 15.23
N HIS A 590 -1.48 -12.30 14.79
CA HIS A 590 -1.28 -11.80 13.43
C HIS A 590 0.03 -11.02 13.36
N LYS A 591 1.08 -11.67 12.87
CA LYS A 591 2.37 -11.03 12.57
C LYS A 591 2.33 -10.54 11.11
N SER A 592 2.73 -9.30 10.85
CA SER A 592 2.92 -8.79 9.49
C SER A 592 4.23 -8.01 9.39
N ASP A 593 4.84 -8.02 8.20
CA ASP A 593 5.79 -6.96 7.84
C ASP A 593 5.08 -5.61 7.88
N GLU A 594 5.83 -4.58 8.25
CA GLU A 594 5.37 -3.19 8.21
C GLU A 594 4.76 -2.86 6.84
N GLY A 595 3.57 -2.27 6.84
CA GLY A 595 2.90 -1.80 5.61
C GLY A 595 2.11 -2.83 4.80
N LYS A 596 2.07 -4.12 5.18
CA LYS A 596 1.28 -5.13 4.44
C LYS A 596 -0.07 -5.42 5.10
N SER A 597 -1.12 -5.55 4.29
CA SER A 597 -2.47 -5.93 4.76
C SER A 597 -2.51 -7.37 5.28
N ILE A 598 -3.18 -7.58 6.42
CA ILE A 598 -3.40 -8.90 7.03
C ILE A 598 -4.80 -9.40 6.66
N ASP A 599 -4.90 -10.65 6.20
CA ASP A 599 -6.19 -11.29 6.00
C ASP A 599 -6.80 -11.68 7.36
N LEU A 600 -7.89 -11.02 7.75
CA LEU A 600 -8.55 -11.30 9.03
C LEU A 600 -9.64 -12.37 8.93
N ARG A 601 -9.90 -12.93 7.73
CA ARG A 601 -10.93 -13.95 7.48
C ARG A 601 -10.64 -15.25 8.22
N GLU A 602 -9.38 -15.67 8.29
CA GLU A 602 -8.97 -16.89 9.02
C GLU A 602 -9.28 -16.83 10.53
N SER A 603 -9.35 -15.61 11.07
CA SER A 603 -9.55 -15.35 12.51
C SER A 603 -10.93 -14.79 12.85
N GLU A 604 -11.90 -14.87 11.93
CA GLU A 604 -13.25 -14.33 12.11
C GLU A 604 -13.92 -14.78 13.41
N ASN A 605 -13.73 -16.05 13.77
CA ASN A 605 -14.34 -16.68 14.94
C ASN A 605 -13.37 -16.86 16.13
N ALA A 606 -12.21 -16.18 16.11
CA ALA A 606 -11.12 -16.36 17.07
C ALA A 606 -10.73 -15.05 17.77
N THR A 607 -10.09 -15.16 18.94
CA THR A 607 -9.42 -14.03 19.60
C THR A 607 -8.28 -13.54 18.72
N ARG A 608 -8.12 -12.23 18.60
CA ARG A 608 -7.08 -11.62 17.74
C ARG A 608 -6.04 -10.89 18.57
N ILE A 609 -4.76 -11.14 18.30
CA ILE A 609 -3.66 -10.27 18.74
C ILE A 609 -3.13 -9.53 17.51
N LEU A 610 -3.26 -8.20 17.51
CA LEU A 610 -2.99 -7.32 16.38
C LEU A 610 -1.99 -6.22 16.77
N SER A 611 -1.30 -5.67 15.77
CA SER A 611 -0.62 -4.38 15.92
C SER A 611 -1.65 -3.24 15.85
N ILE A 612 -1.29 -2.02 16.27
CA ILE A 612 -2.15 -0.83 16.08
C ILE A 612 -2.55 -0.69 14.60
N HIS A 613 -1.59 -0.81 13.69
CA HIS A 613 -1.82 -0.73 12.24
C HIS A 613 -2.81 -1.79 11.74
N ALA A 614 -2.64 -3.05 12.16
CA ALA A 614 -3.51 -4.15 11.75
C ALA A 614 -4.91 -4.09 12.39
N SER A 615 -5.05 -3.42 13.54
CA SER A 615 -6.34 -3.23 14.22
C SER A 615 -7.19 -2.13 13.60
N LYS A 616 -6.60 -1.24 12.78
CA LYS A 616 -7.33 -0.15 12.11
C LYS A 616 -8.46 -0.72 11.24
N GLY A 617 -9.59 -0.03 11.21
CA GLY A 617 -10.81 -0.48 10.52
C GLY A 617 -11.62 -1.58 11.23
N ASN A 618 -11.02 -2.34 12.15
CA ASN A 618 -11.71 -3.41 12.89
C ASN A 618 -12.05 -2.97 14.32
N GLY A 619 -13.12 -3.50 14.91
CA GLY A 619 -13.49 -3.23 16.30
C GLY A 619 -14.05 -4.47 16.99
N SER A 620 -13.86 -4.56 18.30
CA SER A 620 -14.23 -5.74 19.12
C SER A 620 -14.98 -5.32 20.38
N GLU A 621 -15.80 -6.20 20.94
CA GLU A 621 -16.52 -5.93 22.19
C GLU A 621 -15.54 -5.62 23.32
N VAL A 622 -14.52 -6.45 23.50
CA VAL A 622 -13.50 -6.30 24.54
C VAL A 622 -12.11 -6.11 23.93
N VAL A 623 -11.44 -5.02 24.30
CA VAL A 623 -10.08 -4.71 23.83
C VAL A 623 -9.10 -4.65 25.00
N PHE A 624 -7.97 -5.33 24.86
CA PHE A 624 -6.81 -5.23 25.74
C PHE A 624 -5.66 -4.51 25.03
N LEU A 625 -5.10 -3.49 25.67
CA LEU A 625 -4.08 -2.62 25.10
C LEU A 625 -2.81 -2.63 25.96
N PHE A 626 -1.69 -3.04 25.37
CA PHE A 626 -0.42 -3.25 26.07
C PHE A 626 0.79 -2.72 25.30
N GLY A 627 1.85 -2.38 26.04
CA GLY A 627 3.13 -1.94 25.45
C GLY A 627 3.10 -0.53 24.85
N LEU A 628 2.08 0.27 25.17
CA LEU A 628 2.02 1.69 24.85
C LEU A 628 3.07 2.46 25.66
N ASN A 629 4.08 2.99 24.98
CA ASN A 629 5.04 3.94 25.50
C ASN A 629 5.53 4.85 24.36
N GLN A 630 6.12 5.99 24.72
CA GLN A 630 6.59 7.01 23.79
C GLN A 630 7.55 6.42 22.76
N LYS A 631 8.52 5.61 23.20
CA LYS A 631 9.51 4.96 22.32
C LYS A 631 8.85 4.04 21.30
N ALA A 632 7.82 3.27 21.70
CA ALA A 632 7.12 2.35 20.82
C ALA A 632 6.31 3.09 19.73
N LEU A 633 5.70 4.23 20.05
CA LEU A 633 4.99 5.04 19.06
C LEU A 633 5.96 5.81 18.15
N GLN A 634 7.05 6.36 18.70
CA GLN A 634 8.08 7.10 17.95
C GLN A 634 8.79 6.26 16.88
N ILE A 635 8.84 4.94 17.04
CA ILE A 635 9.35 4.04 15.98
C ILE A 635 8.58 4.25 14.67
N PHE A 636 7.28 4.54 14.74
CA PHE A 636 6.43 4.79 13.57
C PHE A 636 6.30 6.28 13.27
N SER A 637 6.12 7.11 14.29
CA SER A 637 5.86 8.54 14.11
C SER A 637 7.09 9.41 13.92
N LYS A 638 8.31 8.87 14.13
CA LYS A 638 9.62 9.54 14.14
C LYS A 638 9.80 10.58 15.25
N ASP A 639 8.77 11.37 15.56
CA ASP A 639 8.76 12.31 16.68
C ASP A 639 7.54 12.09 17.61
N LYS A 640 7.59 12.65 18.82
CA LYS A 640 6.44 12.60 19.75
C LYS A 640 5.50 13.76 19.50
N CYS A 641 4.23 13.58 19.87
CA CYS A 641 3.21 14.63 19.79
C CYS A 641 3.04 15.23 18.39
N ASN A 642 3.40 14.52 17.31
CA ASN A 642 2.95 14.86 15.96
C ASN A 642 1.62 14.14 15.65
N LEU A 643 1.03 14.44 14.49
CA LEU A 643 -0.27 13.88 14.10
C LEU A 643 -0.27 12.34 14.11
N GLN A 644 0.77 11.72 13.57
CA GLN A 644 0.93 10.27 13.50
C GLN A 644 1.06 9.65 14.90
N TYR A 645 1.82 10.28 15.81
CA TYR A 645 1.97 9.81 17.20
C TYR A 645 0.63 9.81 17.93
N ASP A 646 -0.10 10.93 17.89
CA ASP A 646 -1.40 11.05 18.56
C ASP A 646 -2.48 10.22 17.85
N SER A 647 -2.38 10.01 16.53
CA SER A 647 -3.24 9.10 15.77
C SER A 647 -3.04 7.64 16.16
N LEU A 648 -1.80 7.19 16.40
CA LEU A 648 -1.54 5.82 16.86
C LEU A 648 -2.18 5.57 18.22
N LEU A 649 -2.07 6.54 19.13
CA LEU A 649 -2.72 6.49 20.44
C LEU A 649 -4.26 6.47 20.29
N HIS A 650 -4.82 7.40 19.51
CA HIS A 650 -6.26 7.51 19.29
C HIS A 650 -6.87 6.26 18.61
N VAL A 651 -6.20 5.69 17.60
CA VAL A 651 -6.64 4.43 16.98
C VAL A 651 -6.69 3.31 18.01
N ALA A 652 -5.65 3.18 18.84
CA ALA A 652 -5.56 2.14 19.86
C ALA A 652 -6.67 2.26 20.93
N LEU A 653 -7.04 3.49 21.30
CA LEU A 653 -8.08 3.79 22.31
C LEU A 653 -9.52 3.73 21.77
N THR A 654 -9.73 3.52 20.47
CA THR A 654 -11.06 3.57 19.84
C THR A 654 -11.51 2.25 19.22
N ARG A 655 -10.80 1.13 19.45
CA ARG A 655 -11.16 -0.17 18.84
C ARG A 655 -12.29 -0.91 19.58
N GLN A 656 -12.52 -0.59 20.85
CA GLN A 656 -13.53 -1.22 21.69
C GLN A 656 -14.95 -0.78 21.31
N LYS A 657 -15.91 -1.70 21.48
CA LYS A 657 -17.35 -1.40 21.44
C LYS A 657 -17.97 -1.36 22.84
N LYS A 658 -17.42 -2.13 23.80
CA LYS A 658 -17.90 -2.27 25.18
C LYS A 658 -16.83 -1.98 26.23
N SER A 659 -15.80 -2.81 26.31
CA SER A 659 -14.83 -2.79 27.41
C SER A 659 -13.40 -2.55 26.92
N LEU A 660 -12.66 -1.70 27.63
CA LEU A 660 -11.25 -1.37 27.33
C LEU A 660 -10.34 -1.60 28.54
N TYR A 661 -9.36 -2.48 28.40
CA TYR A 661 -8.36 -2.78 29.43
C TYR A 661 -6.99 -2.27 28.99
N ILE A 662 -6.36 -1.40 29.78
CA ILE A 662 -5.09 -0.75 29.42
C ILE A 662 -4.02 -1.05 30.46
N GLY A 663 -2.93 -1.66 30.02
CA GLY A 663 -1.72 -1.85 30.83
C GLY A 663 -0.65 -0.81 30.49
N ILE A 664 -0.32 0.08 31.43
CA ILE A 664 0.67 1.16 31.26
C ILE A 664 1.98 0.83 31.99
N GLU A 665 3.12 1.00 31.32
CA GLU A 665 4.45 0.91 31.93
C GLU A 665 4.76 2.23 32.65
N ASN A 666 5.11 2.18 33.94
CA ASN A 666 5.51 3.38 34.69
C ASN A 666 6.97 3.72 34.38
N ILE A 667 7.21 4.39 33.25
CA ILE A 667 8.54 4.81 32.78
C ILE A 667 8.70 6.33 32.67
N ASN A 668 7.75 7.10 33.23
CA ASN A 668 7.68 8.57 33.20
C ASN A 668 7.95 9.20 31.82
N ASP A 669 7.31 8.64 30.81
CA ASP A 669 7.32 9.19 29.45
C ASP A 669 6.02 9.93 29.12
N ASP A 670 5.96 10.50 27.92
CA ASP A 670 4.79 11.26 27.43
C ASP A 670 3.48 10.47 27.54
N ILE A 671 3.51 9.17 27.24
CA ILE A 671 2.32 8.30 27.36
C ILE A 671 1.92 8.14 28.82
N ALA A 672 2.86 7.79 29.71
CA ALA A 672 2.55 7.63 31.13
C ALA A 672 1.93 8.90 31.71
N GLN A 673 2.45 10.09 31.35
CA GLN A 673 1.93 11.39 31.77
C GLN A 673 0.48 11.63 31.31
N LYS A 674 0.12 11.25 30.08
CA LYS A 674 -1.28 11.30 29.62
C LYS A 674 -2.24 10.42 30.44
N PHE A 675 -1.72 9.42 31.16
CA PHE A 675 -2.49 8.56 32.05
C PHE A 675 -2.34 8.91 33.54
N GLU A 676 -1.70 10.02 33.92
CA GLU A 676 -1.40 10.37 35.32
C GLU A 676 -2.66 10.50 36.20
N LYS A 677 -3.80 10.91 35.62
CA LYS A 677 -5.10 10.93 36.33
C LYS A 677 -5.56 9.53 36.77
N TYR A 678 -4.99 8.48 36.20
CA TYR A 678 -5.43 7.09 36.34
C TYR A 678 -4.38 6.18 36.99
N ILE A 679 -3.11 6.58 37.04
CA ILE A 679 -2.00 5.80 37.62
C ILE A 679 -0.98 6.70 38.35
N GLU A 680 -0.29 6.15 39.34
CA GLU A 680 0.85 6.83 39.96
C GLU A 680 2.09 6.79 39.04
N ILE A 681 2.84 7.89 38.91
CA ILE A 681 4.06 8.01 38.08
C ILE A 681 5.29 8.15 38.97
N ASP A 682 6.37 7.43 38.64
CA ASP A 682 7.66 7.49 39.32
C ASP A 682 8.60 8.49 38.61
N ASN A 683 8.97 9.57 39.29
CA ASN A 683 9.74 10.68 38.71
C ASN A 683 11.27 10.51 38.73
N GLU A 684 11.82 9.41 39.26
CA GLU A 684 13.27 9.24 39.51
C GLU A 684 14.02 8.34 38.50
N LEU A 685 13.41 7.99 37.37
CA LEU A 685 13.97 6.99 36.44
C LEU A 685 15.12 7.52 35.55
N LYS A 686 16.26 6.80 35.56
CA LYS A 686 17.45 7.03 34.70
C LYS A 686 17.12 6.79 33.20
N PRO A 687 17.44 7.72 32.28
CA PRO A 687 17.27 7.50 30.83
C PRO A 687 18.09 6.32 30.28
N ASP A 688 17.53 5.58 29.33
CA ASP A 688 18.16 4.41 28.68
C ASP A 688 19.08 4.82 27.52
N LEU A 689 20.36 4.44 27.59
CA LEU A 689 21.37 4.75 26.56
C LEU A 689 21.57 3.63 25.52
N ASN A 690 20.87 2.50 25.61
CA ASN A 690 21.15 1.31 24.79
C ASN A 690 20.98 1.51 23.27
N ASP A 691 20.22 2.53 22.85
CA ASP A 691 20.04 2.85 21.42
C ASP A 691 21.24 3.60 20.81
N ILE A 692 22.14 4.12 21.64
CA ILE A 692 23.36 4.83 21.25
C ILE A 692 24.51 3.83 21.25
N LYS A 693 24.97 3.44 20.06
CA LYS A 693 25.95 2.37 19.89
C LYS A 693 26.80 2.55 18.64
N ILE A 694 28.09 2.21 18.69
CA ILE A 694 29.01 2.29 17.54
C ILE A 694 28.62 1.35 16.39
N SER A 695 27.97 0.22 16.68
CA SER A 695 27.65 -0.80 15.67
C SER A 695 26.40 -0.46 14.87
N ILE A 696 26.58 -0.31 13.56
CA ILE A 696 25.56 0.09 12.59
C ILE A 696 25.38 -1.02 11.57
N LYS A 697 24.12 -1.41 11.35
CA LYS A 697 23.77 -2.38 10.30
C LYS A 697 23.75 -1.68 8.96
N TYR A 698 24.47 -2.22 7.97
CA TYR A 698 24.56 -1.63 6.63
C TYR A 698 23.20 -1.45 5.96
N ASN A 699 22.27 -2.38 6.17
CA ASN A 699 20.90 -2.30 5.63
C ASN A 699 20.13 -1.03 6.08
N LYS A 700 20.46 -0.44 7.26
CA LYS A 700 19.83 0.83 7.67
C LYS A 700 20.23 1.98 6.75
N ILE A 701 21.47 1.98 6.27
CA ILE A 701 22.00 3.00 5.36
C ILE A 701 21.37 2.82 3.98
N ILE A 702 21.26 1.57 3.50
CA ILE A 702 20.59 1.25 2.22
C ILE A 702 19.14 1.74 2.25
N ASN A 703 18.39 1.39 3.31
CA ASN A 703 17.01 1.84 3.48
C ASN A 703 16.89 3.36 3.56
N PHE A 704 17.79 4.03 4.27
CA PHE A 704 17.83 5.49 4.34
C PHE A 704 18.06 6.11 2.95
N SER A 705 18.99 5.57 2.19
CA SER A 705 19.34 6.03 0.83
C SER A 705 18.18 5.83 -0.14
N CYS A 706 17.49 4.69 -0.05
CA CYS A 706 16.30 4.42 -0.86
C CYS A 706 15.14 5.38 -0.55
N ASN A 707 14.99 5.78 0.72
CA ASN A 707 13.89 6.63 1.15
C ASN A 707 14.13 8.12 0.87
N SER A 708 15.37 8.53 0.65
CA SER A 708 15.76 9.90 0.32
C SER A 708 15.74 10.14 -1.20
N ASP A 709 14.79 10.93 -1.70
CA ASP A 709 14.56 11.14 -3.14
C ASP A 709 15.83 11.63 -3.87
N ASN A 710 16.56 12.59 -3.30
CA ASN A 710 17.79 13.11 -3.90
C ASN A 710 18.90 12.05 -3.98
N LEU A 711 19.07 11.24 -2.94
CA LEU A 711 20.10 10.19 -2.92
C LEU A 711 19.72 9.05 -3.87
N PHE A 712 18.45 8.66 -3.86
CA PHE A 712 17.91 7.64 -4.76
C PHE A 712 18.09 8.02 -6.23
N LEU A 713 17.68 9.23 -6.63
CA LEU A 713 17.79 9.70 -8.01
C LEU A 713 19.24 9.73 -8.49
N ASN A 714 20.16 10.22 -7.66
CA ASN A 714 21.60 10.23 -7.99
C ASN A 714 22.15 8.81 -8.28
N ILE A 715 21.71 7.81 -7.50
CA ILE A 715 22.10 6.42 -7.71
C ILE A 715 21.38 5.84 -8.94
N TYR A 716 20.09 6.14 -9.11
CA TYR A 716 19.27 5.66 -10.20
C TYR A 716 19.79 6.13 -11.55
N ASP A 717 20.07 7.42 -11.69
CA ASP A 717 20.54 8.00 -12.94
C ASP A 717 21.94 7.49 -13.32
N LYS A 718 22.80 7.24 -12.34
CA LYS A 718 24.16 6.72 -12.57
C LYS A 718 24.19 5.22 -12.88
N TYR A 719 23.37 4.41 -12.23
CA TYR A 719 23.51 2.95 -12.25
C TYR A 719 22.26 2.16 -12.69
N LEU A 720 21.04 2.71 -12.57
CA LEU A 720 19.79 1.99 -12.81
C LEU A 720 19.07 2.39 -14.10
N SER A 721 19.34 3.55 -14.67
CA SER A 721 18.69 4.04 -15.90
C SER A 721 19.07 3.27 -17.17
N LEU A 722 19.99 2.30 -17.08
CA LEU A 722 20.45 1.46 -18.18
C LEU A 722 19.33 0.51 -18.63
N SER A 723 18.88 0.64 -19.88
CA SER A 723 17.78 -0.14 -20.48
C SER A 723 17.98 -1.66 -20.39
N GLU A 724 19.23 -2.12 -20.33
CA GLU A 724 19.60 -3.53 -20.19
C GLU A 724 19.17 -4.12 -18.83
N LEU A 725 19.12 -3.33 -17.75
CA LEU A 725 18.77 -3.82 -16.41
C LEU A 725 17.26 -4.05 -16.23
N VAL A 726 16.41 -3.29 -16.92
CA VAL A 726 14.95 -3.41 -16.83
C VAL A 726 14.46 -4.68 -17.54
N ASN A 727 15.16 -5.12 -18.58
CA ASN A 727 14.85 -6.34 -19.34
C ASN A 727 15.18 -7.64 -18.58
N ILE A 728 15.78 -7.53 -17.39
CA ILE A 728 16.15 -8.68 -16.54
C ILE A 728 14.95 -9.23 -15.75
N LEU A 729 13.86 -8.46 -15.65
CA LEU A 729 12.67 -8.87 -14.90
C LEU A 729 11.96 -10.05 -15.57
N PRO A 730 11.63 -11.13 -14.81
CA PRO A 730 10.94 -12.28 -15.37
C PRO A 730 9.49 -11.95 -15.77
N GLU A 731 9.02 -12.50 -16.89
CA GLU A 731 7.62 -12.44 -17.30
C GLU A 731 6.76 -13.25 -16.33
N ASN A 732 5.97 -12.57 -15.49
CA ASN A 732 5.11 -13.23 -14.51
C ASN A 732 3.78 -13.66 -15.16
N GLN A 733 3.50 -14.97 -15.26
CA GLN A 733 2.24 -15.51 -15.81
C GLN A 733 1.18 -15.92 -14.75
N ASP A 734 1.49 -15.92 -13.45
CA ASP A 734 0.58 -16.48 -12.44
C ASP A 734 -0.31 -15.46 -11.70
N ASN A 735 -1.61 -15.78 -11.61
CA ASN A 735 -2.57 -15.14 -10.70
C ASN A 735 -2.21 -15.45 -9.23
N LYS A 736 -1.73 -14.43 -8.49
CA LYS A 736 -1.28 -14.60 -7.10
C LYS A 736 -2.44 -14.45 -6.10
N ASN A 737 -2.76 -15.50 -5.35
CA ASN A 737 -3.55 -15.41 -4.11
C ASN A 737 -2.74 -14.73 -3.00
N ILE A 738 -3.38 -13.90 -2.18
CA ILE A 738 -2.78 -13.32 -0.98
C ILE A 738 -2.66 -14.46 0.03
N ILE A 739 -1.45 -14.71 0.50
CA ILE A 739 -1.18 -15.79 1.45
C ILE A 739 -0.70 -15.14 2.74
N GLU A 740 -1.12 -15.65 3.89
CA GLU A 740 -0.79 -15.03 5.18
C GLU A 740 0.74 -14.98 5.42
N TRP A 741 1.17 -13.98 6.18
CA TRP A 741 2.58 -13.69 6.45
C TRP A 741 3.29 -14.82 7.20
N GLY A 742 2.59 -15.57 8.06
CA GLY A 742 3.09 -16.79 8.69
C GLY A 742 3.54 -17.81 7.64
N HIS A 743 2.70 -18.06 6.63
CA HIS A 743 3.04 -18.93 5.51
C HIS A 743 4.18 -18.35 4.65
N HIS A 744 4.27 -17.04 4.45
CA HIS A 744 5.39 -16.43 3.71
C HIS A 744 6.74 -16.52 4.42
N THR A 745 6.82 -16.20 5.71
CA THR A 745 8.07 -16.32 6.49
C THR A 745 8.53 -17.77 6.55
N ILE A 746 7.58 -18.70 6.70
CA ILE A 746 7.83 -20.15 6.68
C ILE A 746 8.26 -20.63 5.28
N ARG A 747 7.63 -20.16 4.20
CA ARG A 747 8.05 -20.45 2.82
C ARG A 747 9.45 -19.96 2.52
N TYR A 748 9.75 -18.72 2.90
CA TYR A 748 11.07 -18.14 2.72
C TYR A 748 12.13 -18.92 3.50
N CYS A 749 11.80 -19.31 4.73
CA CYS A 749 12.62 -20.19 5.55
C CYS A 749 12.91 -21.55 4.88
N VAL A 750 11.89 -22.20 4.31
CA VAL A 750 12.05 -23.46 3.55
C VAL A 750 12.90 -23.24 2.31
N PHE A 751 12.63 -22.17 1.54
CA PHE A 751 13.43 -21.81 0.38
C PHE A 751 14.91 -21.70 0.72
N TYR A 752 15.20 -20.90 1.74
CA TYR A 752 16.54 -20.63 2.20
C TYR A 752 17.26 -21.87 2.71
N TYR A 753 16.57 -22.76 3.45
CA TYR A 753 17.13 -24.02 3.91
C TYR A 753 17.52 -24.95 2.75
N TYR A 754 16.64 -25.13 1.76
CA TYR A 754 16.91 -26.03 0.63
C TYR A 754 18.02 -25.50 -0.28
N LEU A 755 18.10 -24.19 -0.49
CA LEU A 755 19.22 -23.59 -1.21
C LEU A 755 20.55 -23.86 -0.48
N LYS A 756 20.58 -23.70 0.85
CA LYS A 756 21.74 -24.05 1.67
C LYS A 756 22.08 -25.53 1.65
N PHE A 757 21.06 -26.39 1.71
CA PHE A 757 21.22 -27.83 1.62
C PHE A 757 21.93 -28.21 0.33
N ASN A 758 21.49 -27.68 -0.80
CA ASN A 758 22.10 -27.95 -2.10
C ASN A 758 23.55 -27.43 -2.17
N ILE A 759 23.83 -26.23 -1.69
CA ILE A 759 25.18 -25.66 -1.71
C ILE A 759 26.12 -26.42 -0.76
N ILE A 760 25.77 -26.58 0.52
CA ILE A 760 26.66 -27.21 1.51
C ILE A 760 26.95 -28.67 1.14
N ASN A 761 25.99 -29.39 0.56
CA ASN A 761 26.17 -30.80 0.27
C ASN A 761 26.92 -31.10 -1.03
N ASN A 762 26.97 -30.13 -1.95
CA ASN A 762 27.53 -30.34 -3.29
C ASN A 762 28.70 -29.40 -3.63
N GLU A 763 28.92 -28.31 -2.88
CA GLU A 763 29.95 -27.30 -3.15
C GLU A 763 31.07 -27.29 -2.09
N LYS A 764 32.21 -26.66 -2.45
CA LYS A 764 33.35 -26.49 -1.54
C LYS A 764 33.13 -25.29 -0.61
N ILE A 765 32.91 -25.55 0.66
CA ILE A 765 32.81 -24.51 1.70
C ILE A 765 34.21 -24.05 2.11
N ASP A 766 34.44 -22.74 2.24
CA ASP A 766 35.71 -22.20 2.72
C ASP A 766 35.88 -22.46 4.22
N ASP A 767 36.94 -23.19 4.57
CA ASP A 767 37.24 -23.64 5.93
C ASP A 767 38.37 -22.87 6.63
N THR A 768 38.96 -21.88 5.96
CA THR A 768 40.11 -21.11 6.46
C THR A 768 39.71 -19.90 7.33
N TYR A 769 39.98 -19.90 8.65
CA TYR A 769 39.67 -18.78 9.56
C TYR A 769 40.83 -18.47 10.53
N ASP A 770 40.99 -17.19 10.94
CA ASP A 770 42.07 -16.74 11.83
C ASP A 770 41.88 -17.31 13.23
N THR A 771 42.98 -17.68 13.87
CA THR A 771 43.00 -18.42 15.15
C THR A 771 42.47 -17.61 16.33
N ASP A 772 42.37 -16.28 16.21
CA ASP A 772 41.83 -15.36 17.23
C ASP A 772 40.39 -14.89 16.96
N ASP A 773 39.75 -15.37 15.89
CA ASP A 773 38.36 -15.01 15.59
C ASP A 773 37.41 -16.22 15.70
N CYS A 774 36.30 -16.01 16.40
CA CYS A 774 35.30 -17.00 16.82
C CYS A 774 34.44 -17.55 15.64
N PHE A 775 34.90 -17.40 14.40
CA PHE A 775 34.27 -17.85 13.16
C PHE A 775 34.55 -19.34 12.88
N ARG A 776 34.26 -20.17 13.89
CA ARG A 776 34.19 -21.64 13.78
C ARG A 776 33.46 -22.00 12.50
N THR A 777 34.10 -22.74 11.62
CA THR A 777 33.62 -23.30 10.33
C THR A 777 32.34 -24.14 10.41
N PHE A 778 31.63 -24.09 11.52
CA PHE A 778 30.37 -24.75 11.74
C PHE A 778 29.42 -23.92 12.62
N GLN A 779 29.40 -22.58 12.74
CA GLN A 779 28.40 -21.97 13.64
C GLN A 779 26.94 -22.45 13.40
N PHE A 780 26.53 -22.73 12.15
CA PHE A 780 25.28 -23.44 11.87
C PHE A 780 25.36 -24.95 12.18
N ILE A 781 26.34 -25.69 11.65
CA ILE A 781 26.48 -27.16 11.84
C ILE A 781 26.81 -27.57 13.29
N GLU A 782 27.48 -26.72 14.04
CA GLU A 782 27.81 -26.83 15.46
C GLU A 782 26.59 -26.49 16.31
N VAL A 783 25.79 -25.50 15.90
CA VAL A 783 24.45 -25.31 16.46
C VAL A 783 23.60 -26.56 16.20
N LEU A 784 23.62 -27.12 14.98
CA LEU A 784 22.97 -28.39 14.66
C LEU A 784 23.51 -29.56 15.51
N ASN A 785 24.84 -29.65 15.70
CA ASN A 785 25.50 -30.67 16.53
C ASN A 785 25.13 -30.55 18.01
N LYS A 786 24.94 -29.33 18.51
CA LYS A 786 24.45 -29.11 19.87
C LYS A 786 22.97 -29.46 19.97
N ILE A 787 22.17 -29.02 19.00
CA ILE A 787 20.74 -29.32 18.88
C ILE A 787 20.49 -30.83 18.82
N SER A 788 21.31 -31.58 18.10
CA SER A 788 21.19 -33.05 17.98
C SER A 788 21.40 -33.78 19.32
N LYS A 789 22.07 -33.14 20.29
CA LYS A 789 22.39 -33.69 21.61
C LYS A 789 21.45 -33.21 22.72
N LEU A 790 20.53 -32.27 22.44
CA LEU A 790 19.61 -31.74 23.45
C LEU A 790 18.63 -32.81 23.95
N LYS A 791 18.43 -32.87 25.27
CA LYS A 791 17.40 -33.72 25.90
C LYS A 791 16.04 -33.03 25.81
N LEU A 792 15.04 -33.68 25.24
CA LEU A 792 13.71 -33.10 25.11
C LEU A 792 12.97 -33.21 26.46
N LYS A 793 12.30 -32.15 26.88
CA LYS A 793 11.46 -32.14 28.09
C LYS A 793 10.17 -31.36 27.85
N PHE A 794 9.08 -31.89 28.39
CA PHE A 794 7.79 -31.21 28.41
C PHE A 794 7.72 -30.24 29.59
N TYR A 795 7.11 -29.09 29.37
CA TYR A 795 6.89 -28.08 30.40
C TYR A 795 5.54 -27.42 30.20
N TYR A 796 4.81 -27.20 31.29
CA TYR A 796 3.62 -26.36 31.28
C TYR A 796 3.98 -24.89 31.06
N HIS A 797 3.00 -24.09 30.65
CA HIS A 797 3.16 -22.67 30.25
C HIS A 797 4.23 -21.89 31.05
N ASN A 798 4.08 -21.78 32.37
CA ASN A 798 5.00 -20.96 33.18
C ASN A 798 6.42 -21.53 33.23
N GLU A 799 6.59 -22.85 33.25
CA GLU A 799 7.90 -23.49 33.27
C GLU A 799 8.57 -23.44 31.90
N TYR A 800 7.80 -23.59 30.81
CA TYR A 800 8.30 -23.47 29.44
C TYR A 800 8.97 -22.10 29.24
N TYR A 801 8.26 -21.02 29.58
CA TYR A 801 8.77 -19.67 29.40
C TYR A 801 9.96 -19.31 30.31
N LYS A 802 10.08 -19.96 31.48
CA LYS A 802 11.28 -19.89 32.34
C LYS A 802 12.50 -20.60 31.73
N ASN A 803 12.29 -21.68 30.98
CA ASN A 803 13.38 -22.46 30.39
C ASN A 803 13.94 -21.83 29.10
N ILE A 804 13.11 -21.13 28.31
CA ILE A 804 13.58 -20.46 27.08
C ILE A 804 14.27 -19.11 27.33
N GLU A 805 14.26 -18.62 28.57
CA GLU A 805 14.87 -17.34 28.95
C GLU A 805 16.41 -17.39 28.96
N LYS A 806 17.00 -18.57 29.23
CA LYS A 806 18.45 -18.73 29.31
C LYS A 806 19.05 -18.89 27.92
N ARG A 807 19.78 -17.88 27.43
CA ARG A 807 20.67 -18.07 26.29
C ARG A 807 21.76 -19.10 26.64
N LYS A 808 21.92 -20.12 25.79
CA LYS A 808 23.08 -21.05 25.74
C LYS A 808 23.40 -21.93 26.97
N ASN A 809 22.55 -22.03 27.99
CA ASN A 809 22.92 -22.68 29.27
C ASN A 809 22.07 -23.88 29.73
N THR A 810 21.29 -24.53 28.86
CA THR A 810 20.53 -25.74 29.22
C THR A 810 20.77 -26.89 28.24
N ASN A 811 21.11 -28.07 28.76
CA ASN A 811 21.18 -29.32 27.98
C ASN A 811 19.78 -29.86 27.55
N ASN A 812 18.71 -29.10 27.82
CA ASN A 812 17.34 -29.50 27.53
C ASN A 812 16.72 -28.60 26.45
N PHE A 813 15.95 -29.21 25.54
CA PHE A 813 15.06 -28.50 24.62
C PHE A 813 13.63 -28.52 25.19
N PRO A 814 13.02 -27.36 25.46
CA PRO A 814 11.68 -27.30 26.05
C PRO A 814 10.59 -27.47 24.97
N ILE A 815 9.59 -28.31 25.26
CA ILE A 815 8.37 -28.46 24.48
C ILE A 815 7.21 -28.03 25.37
N LEU A 816 6.35 -27.14 24.86
CA LEU A 816 5.18 -26.67 25.62
C LEU A 816 4.16 -27.80 25.77
N GLU A 817 3.64 -27.99 26.97
CA GLU A 817 2.56 -28.91 27.23
C GLU A 817 1.33 -28.14 27.73
N PHE A 818 0.17 -28.45 27.14
CA PHE A 818 -1.13 -27.95 27.60
C PHE A 818 -1.67 -28.85 28.70
N THR A 819 -2.27 -28.26 29.72
CA THR A 819 -2.80 -28.97 30.91
C THR A 819 -4.03 -29.85 30.62
N THR A 820 -4.72 -29.63 29.51
CA THR A 820 -5.96 -30.33 29.15
C THR A 820 -5.67 -31.79 28.76
N LYS A 821 -6.30 -32.75 29.44
CA LYS A 821 -6.13 -34.23 29.27
C LYS A 821 -6.28 -34.71 27.80
N ASN A 822 -5.88 -35.96 27.53
CA ASN A 822 -5.81 -36.72 26.24
C ASN A 822 -6.96 -36.57 25.19
N LEU A 823 -7.97 -35.73 25.39
CA LEU A 823 -9.15 -35.57 24.54
C LEU A 823 -8.98 -34.53 23.42
N THR A 824 -7.90 -33.74 23.38
CA THR A 824 -7.69 -32.69 22.37
C THR A 824 -6.50 -32.97 21.45
N LYS A 825 -6.61 -32.60 20.18
CA LYS A 825 -5.50 -32.72 19.20
C LYS A 825 -4.25 -31.92 19.64
N TYR A 826 -4.43 -30.73 20.23
CA TYR A 826 -3.31 -29.89 20.70
C TYR A 826 -2.50 -30.56 21.82
N TYR A 827 -3.14 -31.33 22.70
CA TYR A 827 -2.41 -32.13 23.68
C TYR A 827 -1.49 -33.16 23.00
N ASN A 828 -1.97 -33.83 21.95
CA ASN A 828 -1.18 -34.83 21.20
C ASN A 828 -0.08 -34.19 20.33
N TYR A 829 -0.18 -32.89 19.99
CA TYR A 829 0.85 -32.20 19.21
C TYR A 829 2.19 -32.10 19.92
N LYS A 830 2.23 -32.14 21.27
CA LYS A 830 3.49 -32.24 22.02
C LYS A 830 4.26 -33.53 21.68
N ASP A 831 3.53 -34.65 21.57
CA ASP A 831 4.10 -35.97 21.29
C ASP A 831 4.48 -36.09 19.83
N THR A 832 3.62 -35.59 18.92
CA THR A 832 3.96 -35.46 17.50
C THR A 832 5.23 -34.64 17.31
N LEU A 833 5.32 -33.45 17.91
CA LEU A 833 6.49 -32.59 17.83
C LEU A 833 7.74 -33.27 18.45
N TYR A 834 7.59 -33.93 19.60
CA TYR A 834 8.67 -34.70 20.21
C TYR A 834 9.25 -35.74 19.24
N ASN A 835 8.39 -36.50 18.56
CA ASN A 835 8.79 -37.53 17.61
C ASN A 835 9.48 -36.92 16.38
N PHE A 836 8.95 -35.83 15.82
CA PHE A 836 9.59 -35.12 14.72
C PHE A 836 10.96 -34.56 15.11
N ILE A 837 11.08 -33.92 16.28
CA ILE A 837 12.36 -33.44 16.78
C ILE A 837 13.35 -34.60 16.92
N LYS A 838 12.94 -35.75 17.46
CA LYS A 838 13.81 -36.93 17.55
C LYS A 838 14.28 -37.42 16.18
N ASN A 839 13.40 -37.47 15.19
CA ASN A 839 13.76 -37.83 13.82
C ASN A 839 14.78 -36.84 13.24
N ILE A 840 14.56 -35.53 13.43
CA ILE A 840 15.46 -34.47 12.98
C ILE A 840 16.82 -34.60 13.67
N GLN A 841 16.87 -34.81 14.99
CA GLN A 841 18.12 -35.03 15.75
C GLN A 841 18.93 -36.22 15.20
N GLN A 842 18.25 -37.32 14.84
CA GLN A 842 18.89 -38.49 14.23
C GLN A 842 19.44 -38.19 12.84
N LYS A 843 18.65 -37.51 11.98
CA LYS A 843 19.08 -37.09 10.64
C LYS A 843 20.29 -36.17 10.70
N ILE A 844 20.26 -35.16 11.58
CA ILE A 844 21.40 -34.26 11.83
C ILE A 844 22.64 -35.06 12.25
N SER A 845 22.51 -35.96 13.23
CA SER A 845 23.63 -36.76 13.74
C SER A 845 24.27 -37.63 12.67
N LYS A 846 23.49 -38.09 11.68
CA LYS A 846 23.99 -38.83 10.53
C LYS A 846 24.72 -37.91 9.54
N SER A 847 24.10 -36.81 9.13
CA SER A 847 24.64 -35.91 8.10
C SER A 847 25.91 -35.16 8.55
N ILE A 848 25.99 -34.78 9.83
CA ILE A 848 27.18 -34.07 10.35
C ILE A 848 28.44 -34.93 10.31
N LYS A 849 28.33 -36.26 10.46
CA LYS A 849 29.49 -37.17 10.33
C LYS A 849 30.15 -37.08 8.95
N GLU A 850 29.36 -36.72 7.93
CA GLU A 850 29.78 -36.54 6.54
C GLU A 850 30.02 -35.06 6.20
N LYS A 851 29.99 -34.15 7.18
CA LYS A 851 30.05 -32.68 7.00
C LYS A 851 28.94 -32.14 6.07
N LYS A 852 27.76 -32.77 6.07
CA LYS A 852 26.59 -32.42 5.26
C LYS A 852 25.41 -31.92 6.10
N LEU A 853 24.45 -31.26 5.45
CA LEU A 853 23.13 -30.95 6.00
C LEU A 853 22.14 -32.11 5.82
N PRO A 854 21.18 -32.29 6.76
CA PRO A 854 20.17 -33.33 6.64
C PRO A 854 19.13 -33.01 5.57
N PHE A 855 18.69 -34.03 4.84
CA PHE A 855 17.56 -33.91 3.93
C PHE A 855 16.27 -34.01 4.74
N LEU A 856 15.49 -32.93 4.75
CA LEU A 856 14.30 -32.74 5.58
C LEU A 856 13.12 -32.39 4.71
N CYS A 857 11.91 -32.82 5.06
CA CYS A 857 10.71 -32.28 4.42
C CYS A 857 10.45 -30.81 4.82
N PRO A 858 9.54 -30.09 4.14
CA PRO A 858 9.14 -28.73 4.53
C PRO A 858 8.72 -28.59 6.00
N LEU A 859 7.92 -29.51 6.55
CA LEU A 859 7.51 -29.47 7.97
C LEU A 859 8.71 -29.66 8.91
N GLU A 860 9.57 -30.65 8.64
CA GLU A 860 10.79 -30.90 9.42
C GLU A 860 11.75 -29.71 9.38
N THR A 861 11.85 -29.04 8.22
CA THR A 861 12.65 -27.82 8.03
C THR A 861 12.19 -26.71 8.97
N VAL A 862 10.88 -26.47 9.06
CA VAL A 862 10.34 -25.44 9.95
C VAL A 862 10.56 -25.77 11.41
N ILE A 863 10.36 -27.04 11.80
CA ILE A 863 10.65 -27.50 13.16
C ILE A 863 12.12 -27.28 13.49
N LEU A 864 13.04 -27.64 12.58
CA LEU A 864 14.47 -27.40 12.77
C LEU A 864 14.78 -25.90 12.95
N LEU A 865 14.18 -25.04 12.14
CA LEU A 865 14.40 -23.59 12.25
C LEU A 865 13.87 -23.03 13.57
N HIS A 866 12.72 -23.51 14.05
CA HIS A 866 12.24 -23.20 15.40
C HIS A 866 13.27 -23.63 16.45
N MET A 867 13.83 -24.84 16.33
CA MET A 867 14.86 -25.32 17.26
C MET A 867 16.11 -24.43 17.27
N ILE A 868 16.59 -24.02 16.10
CA ILE A 868 17.76 -23.15 15.94
C ILE A 868 17.49 -21.78 16.55
N LYS A 869 16.36 -21.16 16.18
CA LYS A 869 16.00 -19.83 16.67
C LYS A 869 15.79 -19.81 18.18
N LEU A 870 15.19 -20.86 18.75
CA LEU A 870 15.03 -20.97 20.20
C LEU A 870 16.38 -21.18 20.90
N TYR A 871 17.29 -21.95 20.31
CA TYR A 871 18.63 -22.17 20.85
C TYR A 871 19.49 -20.88 20.85
N ASP A 872 19.45 -20.12 19.75
CA ASP A 872 20.26 -18.91 19.59
C ASP A 872 19.66 -17.68 20.29
N ASN A 873 18.35 -17.47 20.15
CA ASN A 873 17.65 -16.25 20.57
C ASN A 873 16.82 -16.42 21.85
N GLY A 874 16.53 -17.66 22.27
CA GLY A 874 15.69 -17.95 23.43
C GLY A 874 14.31 -17.29 23.32
N LYS A 875 13.93 -16.52 24.34
CA LYS A 875 12.65 -15.80 24.40
C LYS A 875 12.39 -14.79 23.27
N TYR A 876 13.43 -14.36 22.57
CA TYR A 876 13.35 -13.44 21.42
C TYR A 876 13.30 -14.18 20.07
N SER A 877 12.92 -15.47 20.06
CA SER A 877 12.72 -16.22 18.83
C SER A 877 11.52 -15.70 18.04
N ASP A 878 11.71 -15.46 16.74
CA ASP A 878 10.65 -15.02 15.82
C ASP A 878 9.66 -16.16 15.49
N ILE A 879 10.16 -17.40 15.47
CA ILE A 879 9.36 -18.62 15.31
C ILE A 879 9.08 -19.20 16.70
N THR A 880 7.84 -19.10 17.14
CA THR A 880 7.36 -19.55 18.45
C THR A 880 6.85 -20.99 18.38
N ILE A 881 6.64 -21.59 19.56
CA ILE A 881 6.02 -22.92 19.64
C ILE A 881 4.59 -22.95 19.10
N MET A 882 3.85 -21.83 19.22
CA MET A 882 2.48 -21.72 18.72
C MET A 882 2.43 -21.66 17.19
N ASP A 883 3.46 -21.08 16.55
CA ASP A 883 3.61 -21.13 15.09
C ASP A 883 3.79 -22.59 14.63
N VAL A 884 4.62 -23.38 15.35
CA VAL A 884 4.84 -24.81 15.06
C VAL A 884 3.57 -25.63 15.27
N TYR A 885 2.83 -25.40 16.36
CA TYR A 885 1.56 -26.09 16.59
C TYR A 885 0.47 -25.72 15.59
N SER A 886 0.42 -24.46 15.15
CA SER A 886 -0.47 -24.05 14.07
C SER A 886 -0.15 -24.81 12.78
N LEU A 887 1.13 -24.94 12.43
CA LEU A 887 1.52 -25.73 11.26
C LEU A 887 1.16 -27.20 11.39
N ILE A 888 1.45 -27.83 12.54
CA ILE A 888 1.08 -29.22 12.80
C ILE A 888 -0.44 -29.38 12.65
N TYR A 889 -1.23 -28.43 13.16
CA TYR A 889 -2.68 -28.40 12.98
C TYR A 889 -3.09 -28.36 11.51
N TYR A 890 -2.52 -27.46 10.70
CA TYR A 890 -2.84 -27.38 9.27
C TYR A 890 -2.41 -28.65 8.50
N PHE A 891 -1.26 -29.23 8.84
CA PHE A 891 -0.79 -30.48 8.24
C PHE A 891 -1.68 -31.68 8.58
N ASP A 892 -2.16 -31.75 9.82
CA ASP A 892 -3.09 -32.79 10.28
C ASP A 892 -4.46 -32.70 9.58
N GLU A 893 -4.95 -31.49 9.30
CA GLU A 893 -6.22 -31.30 8.57
C GLU A 893 -6.09 -31.46 7.04
N CYS A 894 -4.86 -31.54 6.49
CA CYS A 894 -4.62 -31.56 5.04
C CYS A 894 -3.76 -32.76 4.57
N SER A 895 -3.54 -33.78 5.41
CA SER A 895 -2.50 -34.78 5.17
C SER A 895 -2.70 -35.63 3.91
N ASN A 896 -3.94 -35.84 3.42
CA ASN A 896 -4.18 -36.60 2.19
C ASN A 896 -3.81 -35.82 0.93
N SER A 897 -3.58 -34.51 1.03
CA SER A 897 -3.15 -33.67 -0.09
C SER A 897 -1.65 -33.83 -0.42
N ILE A 898 -0.92 -34.61 0.38
CA ILE A 898 0.52 -34.85 0.23
C ILE A 898 0.75 -36.17 -0.53
N ASP A 899 1.65 -36.16 -1.51
CA ASP A 899 2.01 -37.33 -2.34
C ASP A 899 2.27 -38.60 -1.50
N GLU A 900 1.78 -39.74 -1.98
CA GLU A 900 1.97 -41.03 -1.33
C GLU A 900 3.45 -41.40 -1.16
N ASN A 901 4.32 -40.97 -2.07
CA ASN A 901 5.76 -41.24 -1.99
C ASN A 901 6.53 -40.31 -1.03
N HIS A 902 5.88 -39.29 -0.48
CA HIS A 902 6.51 -38.28 0.37
C HIS A 902 7.32 -38.86 1.55
N CYS A 903 6.72 -39.76 2.32
CA CYS A 903 7.40 -40.33 3.49
C CYS A 903 8.55 -41.27 3.10
N ASN A 904 8.48 -41.86 1.91
CA ASN A 904 9.54 -42.73 1.40
C ASN A 904 10.75 -41.90 0.95
N GLU A 905 10.51 -40.80 0.24
CA GLU A 905 11.54 -39.88 -0.23
C GLU A 905 12.28 -39.19 0.94
N TYR A 906 11.52 -38.56 1.84
CA TYR A 906 12.10 -37.77 2.93
C TYR A 906 12.43 -38.58 4.18
N LYS A 907 11.93 -39.82 4.30
CA LYS A 907 12.01 -40.62 5.55
C LYS A 907 11.50 -39.82 6.76
N CYS A 908 10.40 -39.09 6.56
CA CYS A 908 9.75 -38.26 7.57
C CYS A 908 8.64 -39.05 8.28
N LEU A 909 8.07 -38.47 9.34
CA LEU A 909 7.01 -39.11 10.15
C LEU A 909 5.60 -38.60 9.80
N CYS A 910 5.42 -37.88 8.70
CA CYS A 910 4.16 -37.22 8.35
C CYS A 910 2.99 -38.22 8.26
N LYS A 911 3.09 -39.27 7.43
CA LYS A 911 2.04 -40.31 7.30
C LYS A 911 1.81 -41.12 8.58
N LYS A 912 2.79 -41.16 9.49
CA LYS A 912 2.65 -41.88 10.76
C LYS A 912 1.77 -41.11 11.74
N HIS A 913 1.88 -39.78 11.75
CA HIS A 913 1.23 -38.92 12.74
C HIS A 913 -0.01 -38.19 12.22
N PHE A 914 -0.16 -38.06 10.91
CA PHE A 914 -1.28 -37.37 10.30
C PHE A 914 -2.10 -38.35 9.46
N ASN A 915 -3.33 -38.59 9.90
CA ASN A 915 -4.34 -39.36 9.17
C ASN A 915 -5.56 -38.45 9.09
N GLU A 916 -5.77 -37.79 7.96
CA GLU A 916 -6.95 -36.95 7.74
C GLU A 916 -8.20 -37.83 7.89
N ASN A 917 -8.93 -37.64 8.99
CA ASN A 917 -10.26 -38.22 9.13
C ASN A 917 -11.18 -37.49 8.13
N ASN A 918 -11.40 -38.11 6.96
CA ASN A 918 -12.37 -37.67 5.96
C ASN A 918 -13.69 -37.25 6.63
N ASN A 919 -13.90 -35.95 6.79
CA ASN A 919 -15.22 -35.38 7.04
C ASN A 919 -15.46 -34.38 5.93
N SER A 920 -16.25 -34.82 4.95
CA SER A 920 -16.59 -34.19 3.67
C SER A 920 -17.35 -32.87 3.76
N ASP A 921 -17.66 -32.36 4.96
CA ASP A 921 -18.59 -31.23 5.12
C ASP A 921 -17.97 -29.84 4.83
N ASP A 922 -16.65 -29.74 4.64
CA ASP A 922 -15.96 -28.43 4.58
C ASP A 922 -14.78 -28.41 3.56
N PHE A 923 -14.88 -29.15 2.43
CA PHE A 923 -13.79 -29.26 1.44
C PHE A 923 -13.30 -27.89 0.92
N ASN A 924 -14.23 -26.95 0.69
CA ASN A 924 -13.92 -25.61 0.18
C ASN A 924 -13.25 -24.69 1.22
N LYS A 925 -13.42 -24.97 2.53
CA LYS A 925 -12.96 -24.06 3.60
C LYS A 925 -11.45 -24.05 3.82
N TYR A 926 -10.79 -25.18 3.55
CA TYR A 926 -9.34 -25.32 3.66
C TYR A 926 -8.66 -25.40 2.31
N GLN A 927 -9.36 -25.08 1.21
CA GLN A 927 -8.80 -25.16 -0.13
C GLN A 927 -7.51 -24.32 -0.25
N GLU A 928 -7.53 -23.07 0.21
CA GLU A 928 -6.36 -22.18 0.17
C GLU A 928 -5.19 -22.74 1.01
N ILE A 929 -5.46 -23.33 2.17
CA ILE A 929 -4.44 -23.94 3.05
C ILE A 929 -3.87 -25.22 2.41
N ARG A 930 -4.71 -26.06 1.79
CA ARG A 930 -4.28 -27.26 1.06
C ARG A 930 -3.40 -26.90 -0.13
N GLU A 931 -3.85 -25.95 -0.95
CA GLU A 931 -3.07 -25.41 -2.06
C GLU A 931 -1.74 -24.81 -1.57
N SER A 932 -1.77 -24.10 -0.43
CA SER A 932 -0.57 -23.54 0.19
C SER A 932 0.44 -24.62 0.59
N ILE A 933 -0.02 -25.71 1.23
CA ILE A 933 0.82 -26.84 1.63
C ILE A 933 1.39 -27.54 0.39
N ILE A 934 0.57 -27.88 -0.60
CA ILE A 934 1.02 -28.49 -1.87
C ILE A 934 2.07 -27.62 -2.55
N ASN A 935 1.84 -26.29 -2.58
CA ASN A 935 2.77 -25.34 -3.18
C ASN A 935 4.13 -25.35 -2.46
N HIS A 936 4.19 -25.50 -1.13
CA HIS A 936 5.47 -25.61 -0.42
C HIS A 936 6.32 -26.77 -0.95
N TYR A 937 5.71 -27.92 -1.24
CA TYR A 937 6.39 -29.09 -1.79
C TYR A 937 6.77 -28.91 -3.26
N LYS A 938 5.88 -28.35 -4.08
CA LYS A 938 6.23 -28.01 -5.48
C LYS A 938 7.42 -27.05 -5.54
N LYS A 939 7.50 -26.11 -4.59
CA LYS A 939 8.61 -25.15 -4.49
C LYS A 939 9.94 -25.82 -4.15
N THR A 940 10.00 -26.91 -3.39
CA THR A 940 11.29 -27.58 -3.10
C THR A 940 11.94 -28.16 -4.34
N GLU A 941 11.15 -28.71 -5.28
CA GLU A 941 11.67 -29.18 -6.56
C GLU A 941 12.12 -28.02 -7.46
N GLN A 942 11.36 -26.91 -7.48
CA GLN A 942 11.78 -25.70 -8.20
C GLN A 942 13.11 -25.14 -7.69
N ILE A 943 13.39 -25.21 -6.38
CA ILE A 943 14.66 -24.75 -5.79
C ILE A 943 15.82 -25.64 -6.21
N LYS A 944 15.58 -26.95 -6.36
CA LYS A 944 16.58 -27.87 -6.89
C LYS A 944 16.91 -27.55 -8.34
N ILE A 945 15.90 -27.33 -9.18
CA ILE A 945 16.08 -26.88 -10.58
C ILE A 945 16.88 -25.57 -10.62
N LEU A 946 16.50 -24.58 -9.79
CA LEU A 946 17.20 -23.29 -9.70
C LEU A 946 18.68 -23.45 -9.34
N TYR A 947 18.99 -24.35 -8.39
CA TYR A 947 20.37 -24.65 -8.02
C TYR A 947 21.16 -25.32 -9.16
N GLU A 948 20.58 -26.29 -9.86
CA GLU A 948 21.23 -26.94 -11.00
C GLU A 948 21.49 -25.94 -12.14
N ASN A 949 20.54 -25.06 -12.42
CA ASN A 949 20.69 -23.98 -13.39
C ASN A 949 21.79 -22.98 -13.00
N TYR A 950 21.87 -22.62 -11.71
CA TYR A 950 23.00 -21.87 -11.16
C TYR A 950 24.32 -22.58 -11.41
N LYS A 951 24.41 -23.86 -11.08
CA LYS A 951 25.65 -24.62 -11.23
C LYS A 951 26.09 -24.71 -12.68
N LYS A 952 25.13 -24.95 -13.58
CA LYS A 952 25.33 -24.96 -15.03
C LYS A 952 25.89 -23.62 -15.49
N TYR A 953 25.22 -22.51 -15.13
CA TYR A 953 25.65 -21.16 -15.51
C TYR A 953 27.07 -20.83 -15.05
N ILE A 954 27.40 -21.16 -13.79
CA ILE A 954 28.74 -20.91 -13.25
C ILE A 954 29.80 -21.69 -14.02
N THR A 955 29.53 -22.95 -14.32
CA THR A 955 30.45 -23.83 -15.04
C THR A 955 30.68 -23.35 -16.48
N GLU A 956 29.62 -22.95 -17.18
CA GLU A 956 29.69 -22.47 -18.56
C GLU A 956 30.34 -21.09 -18.68
N LYS A 957 30.03 -20.15 -17.77
CA LYS A 957 30.47 -18.75 -17.89
C LYS A 957 31.88 -18.49 -17.36
N PHE A 958 32.23 -19.07 -16.21
CA PHE A 958 33.46 -18.72 -15.51
C PHE A 958 34.60 -19.71 -15.75
N ASN A 959 34.35 -20.80 -16.49
CA ASN A 959 35.31 -21.82 -16.88
C ASN A 959 36.20 -22.34 -15.71
N THR A 960 35.69 -22.22 -14.48
CA THR A 960 36.39 -22.50 -13.24
C THR A 960 35.45 -23.24 -12.28
N SER A 961 35.86 -24.41 -11.82
CA SER A 961 35.10 -25.25 -10.87
C SER A 961 35.42 -24.95 -9.40
N ASN A 962 36.27 -23.94 -9.12
CA ASN A 962 36.92 -23.73 -7.82
C ASN A 962 36.36 -22.56 -7.01
N PHE A 963 35.04 -22.30 -7.07
CA PHE A 963 34.43 -21.38 -6.13
C PHE A 963 34.45 -21.97 -4.71
N LYS A 964 34.82 -21.13 -3.74
CA LYS A 964 34.63 -21.40 -2.31
C LYS A 964 33.49 -20.54 -1.79
N TYR A 965 32.64 -21.14 -0.96
CA TYR A 965 31.45 -20.48 -0.44
C TYR A 965 31.61 -20.16 1.05
N ASN A 966 31.21 -18.96 1.45
CA ASN A 966 31.05 -18.53 2.83
C ASN A 966 29.55 -18.31 3.11
N ILE A 967 29.10 -18.71 4.29
CA ILE A 967 27.68 -18.69 4.69
C ILE A 967 27.55 -17.88 5.98
N PHE A 968 26.61 -16.94 6.02
CA PHE A 968 26.45 -15.97 7.12
C PHE A 968 27.76 -15.27 7.49
N HIS A 969 28.39 -14.67 6.48
CA HIS A 969 29.71 -14.10 6.59
C HIS A 969 29.64 -12.59 6.84
N PRO A 970 30.14 -12.06 7.98
CA PRO A 970 30.19 -10.63 8.20
C PRO A 970 31.31 -9.98 7.39
N VAL A 971 30.99 -8.80 6.86
CA VAL A 971 31.95 -7.91 6.22
C VAL A 971 31.76 -6.53 6.84
N VAL A 972 32.86 -5.91 7.22
CA VAL A 972 32.90 -4.59 7.86
C VAL A 972 33.43 -3.58 6.86
N LEU A 973 32.72 -2.47 6.71
CA LEU A 973 33.17 -1.29 5.96
C LEU A 973 34.12 -0.50 6.87
N TYR A 974 35.35 -0.24 6.42
CA TYR A 974 36.36 0.56 7.15
C TYR A 974 36.47 0.15 8.64
N ASN A 975 37.31 -0.81 8.99
CA ASN A 975 37.37 -1.28 10.38
C ASN A 975 38.20 -0.34 11.28
N ASP A 976 38.03 -0.51 12.60
CA ASP A 976 38.84 0.10 13.67
C ASP A 976 38.61 1.62 13.94
N HIS A 977 37.39 2.11 13.67
CA HIS A 977 36.98 3.45 14.10
C HIS A 977 36.23 3.41 15.44
N SER A 978 36.66 4.25 16.40
CA SER A 978 36.08 4.32 17.75
C SER A 978 34.66 4.92 17.81
N ASN A 979 34.17 5.50 16.71
CA ASN A 979 32.82 6.07 16.65
C ASN A 979 31.82 5.20 15.89
N PHE A 980 32.24 4.52 14.82
CA PHE A 980 31.33 3.86 13.89
C PHE A 980 31.90 2.55 13.39
N LYS A 981 31.10 1.49 13.48
CA LYS A 981 31.40 0.18 12.91
C LYS A 981 30.24 -0.26 12.04
N ILE A 982 30.39 -0.12 10.73
CA ILE A 982 29.36 -0.46 9.76
C ILE A 982 29.58 -1.90 9.30
N THR A 983 28.60 -2.77 9.53
CA THR A 983 28.73 -4.20 9.19
C THR A 983 27.54 -4.68 8.37
N ASN A 984 27.83 -5.47 7.35
CA ASN A 984 26.84 -6.27 6.63
C ASN A 984 27.10 -7.76 6.87
N ASN A 985 26.03 -8.55 6.98
CA ASN A 985 26.13 -10.01 7.07
C ASN A 985 25.63 -10.61 5.77
N PHE A 986 26.53 -11.12 4.95
CA PHE A 986 26.18 -11.80 3.71
C PHE A 986 25.65 -13.19 4.03
N GLU A 987 24.41 -13.45 3.63
CA GLU A 987 23.76 -14.73 3.84
C GLU A 987 24.51 -15.88 3.16
N LEU A 988 24.97 -15.60 1.94
CA LEU A 988 25.77 -16.47 1.10
C LEU A 988 26.64 -15.58 0.21
N ILE A 989 27.92 -15.91 0.10
CA ILE A 989 28.85 -15.26 -0.82
C ILE A 989 29.85 -16.30 -1.31
N ALA A 990 30.17 -16.29 -2.60
CA ALA A 990 31.20 -17.16 -3.15
C ALA A 990 32.39 -16.35 -3.66
N ASN A 991 33.59 -16.92 -3.57
CA ASN A 991 34.78 -16.32 -4.14
C ASN A 991 35.64 -17.37 -4.86
N SER A 992 36.35 -16.92 -5.88
CA SER A 992 37.45 -17.62 -6.54
C SER A 992 38.69 -16.73 -6.51
N ASN A 993 39.71 -17.05 -7.32
CA ASN A 993 40.88 -16.19 -7.44
C ASN A 993 40.55 -14.86 -8.13
N GLU A 994 39.60 -14.85 -9.06
CA GLU A 994 39.27 -13.69 -9.90
C GLU A 994 37.89 -13.11 -9.64
N TYR A 995 36.94 -13.93 -9.18
CA TYR A 995 35.51 -13.59 -9.14
C TYR A 995 34.92 -13.67 -7.74
N ILE A 996 33.91 -12.84 -7.51
CA ILE A 996 33.03 -12.88 -6.35
C ILE A 996 31.59 -13.03 -6.86
N ILE A 997 30.81 -13.86 -6.19
CA ILE A 997 29.37 -13.96 -6.40
C ILE A 997 28.68 -13.49 -5.13
N ASP A 998 28.07 -12.31 -5.19
CA ASP A 998 27.18 -11.75 -4.17
C ASP A 998 25.77 -12.29 -4.40
N PHE A 999 25.23 -13.06 -3.46
CA PHE A 999 23.89 -13.65 -3.62
C PHE A 999 22.81 -12.80 -2.97
N ILE A 1000 21.79 -12.47 -3.76
CA ILE A 1000 20.54 -11.89 -3.26
C ILE A 1000 19.43 -12.94 -3.38
N ILE A 1001 18.96 -13.42 -2.24
CA ILE A 1001 17.93 -14.45 -2.15
C ILE A 1001 16.61 -13.77 -1.76
N THR A 1002 15.66 -13.75 -2.68
CA THR A 1002 14.36 -13.09 -2.48
C THR A 1002 13.20 -14.05 -2.82
N PRO A 1003 12.05 -14.02 -2.13
CA PRO A 1003 10.89 -14.82 -2.54
C PRO A 1003 10.42 -14.51 -3.97
N GLN A 1004 10.50 -13.24 -4.38
CA GLN A 1004 10.06 -12.77 -5.68
C GLN A 1004 11.01 -11.71 -6.22
N PHE A 1005 11.18 -11.61 -7.54
CA PHE A 1005 11.89 -10.51 -8.18
C PHE A 1005 11.03 -9.88 -9.28
N ASN A 1006 10.47 -8.71 -9.00
CA ASN A 1006 9.50 -8.04 -9.88
C ASN A 1006 9.61 -6.51 -9.79
N LYS A 1007 8.78 -5.79 -10.56
CA LYS A 1007 8.78 -4.31 -10.62
C LYS A 1007 8.63 -3.63 -9.26
N LEU A 1008 7.98 -4.26 -8.27
CA LEU A 1008 7.74 -3.67 -6.95
C LEU A 1008 8.98 -3.64 -6.06
N ASN A 1009 9.88 -4.62 -6.21
CA ASN A 1009 11.09 -4.72 -5.37
C ASN A 1009 12.40 -4.57 -6.15
N PHE A 1010 12.33 -4.34 -7.46
CA PHE A 1010 13.47 -4.12 -8.34
C PHE A 1010 14.45 -3.09 -7.78
N ASN A 1011 13.97 -1.87 -7.48
CA ASN A 1011 14.81 -0.77 -6.99
C ASN A 1011 15.53 -1.14 -5.68
N ASN A 1012 14.82 -1.74 -4.71
CA ASN A 1012 15.40 -2.13 -3.42
C ASN A 1012 16.48 -3.20 -3.56
N ILE A 1013 16.22 -4.22 -4.40
CA ILE A 1013 17.19 -5.29 -4.67
C ILE A 1013 18.41 -4.72 -5.37
N MET A 1014 18.22 -3.89 -6.40
CA MET A 1014 19.34 -3.29 -7.13
C MET A 1014 20.18 -2.34 -6.28
N LEU A 1015 19.56 -1.52 -5.43
CA LEU A 1015 20.27 -0.71 -4.45
C LEU A 1015 21.10 -1.58 -3.50
N THR A 1016 20.52 -2.67 -3.00
CA THR A 1016 21.25 -3.62 -2.14
C THR A 1016 22.48 -4.17 -2.87
N SER A 1017 22.33 -4.57 -4.13
CA SER A 1017 23.44 -5.02 -4.99
C SER A 1017 24.54 -3.96 -5.11
N ILE A 1018 24.17 -2.71 -5.38
CA ILE A 1018 25.10 -1.58 -5.57
C ILE A 1018 25.90 -1.33 -4.27
N PHE A 1019 25.22 -1.24 -3.13
CA PHE A 1019 25.84 -1.03 -1.84
C PHE A 1019 26.71 -2.22 -1.42
N ASN A 1020 26.28 -3.46 -1.68
CA ASN A 1020 27.09 -4.65 -1.43
C ASN A 1020 28.38 -4.64 -2.26
N ASN A 1021 28.30 -4.27 -3.53
CA ASN A 1021 29.48 -4.14 -4.41
C ASN A 1021 30.46 -3.11 -3.84
N PHE A 1022 29.97 -1.92 -3.44
CA PHE A 1022 30.80 -0.90 -2.81
C PHE A 1022 31.48 -1.41 -1.53
N LEU A 1023 30.74 -2.09 -0.66
CA LEU A 1023 31.26 -2.67 0.57
C LEU A 1023 32.38 -3.68 0.29
N LEU A 1024 32.17 -4.59 -0.68
CA LEU A 1024 33.13 -5.63 -1.02
C LEU A 1024 34.40 -5.09 -1.68
N GLN A 1025 34.34 -3.91 -2.31
CA GLN A 1025 35.51 -3.20 -2.82
C GLN A 1025 36.28 -2.42 -1.73
N ASN A 1026 35.61 -2.07 -0.64
CA ASN A 1026 36.12 -1.22 0.45
C ASN A 1026 36.37 -2.02 1.75
N ILE A 1027 36.84 -3.25 1.61
CA ILE A 1027 37.11 -4.14 2.74
C ILE A 1027 38.39 -3.73 3.45
N TYR A 1028 38.34 -3.79 4.78
CA TYR A 1028 39.47 -3.51 5.63
C TYR A 1028 40.67 -4.45 5.42
N ASN A 1029 41.85 -3.87 5.17
CA ASN A 1029 43.11 -4.58 4.90
C ASN A 1029 43.66 -5.39 6.09
N LYS A 1030 43.46 -4.97 7.35
CA LYS A 1030 43.96 -5.75 8.51
C LYS A 1030 43.10 -6.97 8.84
N HIS A 1031 41.91 -7.12 8.25
CA HIS A 1031 41.20 -8.40 8.20
C HIS A 1031 41.75 -9.27 7.05
N LYS A 1032 42.99 -9.74 7.20
CA LYS A 1032 43.78 -10.41 6.14
C LYS A 1032 42.98 -11.41 5.30
N LYS A 1033 42.15 -12.25 5.93
CA LYS A 1033 41.34 -13.26 5.23
C LYS A 1033 40.20 -12.68 4.39
N ASN A 1034 39.49 -11.67 4.88
CA ASN A 1034 38.43 -11.03 4.09
C ASN A 1034 39.03 -10.21 2.95
N PHE A 1035 40.17 -9.58 3.18
CA PHE A 1035 40.92 -8.90 2.14
C PHE A 1035 41.35 -9.89 1.04
N GLU A 1036 41.98 -11.02 1.39
CA GLU A 1036 42.35 -12.09 0.43
C GLU A 1036 41.15 -12.66 -0.34
N ARG A 1037 40.00 -12.82 0.35
CA ARG A 1037 38.79 -13.39 -0.26
C ARG A 1037 38.16 -12.48 -1.29
N TYR A 1038 38.19 -11.17 -1.10
CA TYR A 1038 37.27 -10.28 -1.80
C TYR A 1038 37.93 -9.01 -2.38
N ALA A 1039 39.09 -8.59 -1.90
CA ALA A 1039 39.73 -7.39 -2.43
C ALA A 1039 40.15 -7.59 -3.89
N ASN A 1040 39.97 -6.55 -4.72
CA ASN A 1040 40.44 -6.46 -6.10
C ASN A 1040 39.93 -7.57 -7.05
N LYS A 1041 38.76 -8.17 -6.77
CA LYS A 1041 38.13 -9.20 -7.62
C LYS A 1041 36.89 -8.67 -8.34
N ILE A 1042 36.52 -9.33 -9.44
CA ILE A 1042 35.34 -8.96 -10.24
C ILE A 1042 34.08 -9.49 -9.53
N ILE A 1043 33.14 -8.58 -9.22
CA ILE A 1043 31.91 -8.93 -8.51
C ILE A 1043 30.76 -9.15 -9.51
N TYR A 1044 30.08 -10.26 -9.34
CA TYR A 1044 28.77 -10.53 -9.95
C TYR A 1044 27.73 -10.64 -8.85
N THR A 1045 26.60 -9.96 -9.01
CA THR A 1045 25.43 -10.20 -8.18
C THR A 1045 24.57 -11.29 -8.81
N CYS A 1046 24.27 -12.34 -8.05
CA CYS A 1046 23.39 -13.43 -8.42
C CYS A 1046 22.05 -13.29 -7.66
N ILE A 1047 20.97 -13.01 -8.38
CA ILE A 1047 19.63 -12.90 -7.82
C ILE A 1047 18.92 -14.25 -7.98
N LEU A 1048 18.51 -14.83 -6.86
CA LEU A 1048 17.78 -16.10 -6.78
C LEU A 1048 16.36 -15.85 -6.26
N SER A 1049 15.36 -16.33 -7.00
CA SER A 1049 13.95 -16.09 -6.69
C SER A 1049 13.06 -17.30 -6.94
N LEU A 1050 11.90 -17.38 -6.27
CA LEU A 1050 10.98 -18.53 -6.42
C LEU A 1050 10.04 -18.41 -7.62
N ASP A 1051 9.97 -17.25 -8.24
CA ASP A 1051 9.17 -16.95 -9.43
C ASP A 1051 9.94 -17.15 -10.75
N ASN A 1052 11.23 -17.48 -10.68
CA ASN A 1052 12.03 -17.85 -11.83
C ASN A 1052 12.89 -19.10 -11.53
N SER A 1053 12.92 -20.07 -12.45
CA SER A 1053 13.81 -21.23 -12.37
C SER A 1053 15.24 -20.92 -12.81
N GLU A 1054 15.45 -19.81 -13.54
CA GLU A 1054 16.78 -19.38 -13.96
C GLU A 1054 17.35 -18.32 -13.00
N PRO A 1055 18.62 -18.46 -12.57
CA PRO A 1055 19.30 -17.44 -11.78
C PRO A 1055 19.65 -16.23 -12.64
N ILE A 1056 19.54 -15.05 -12.05
CA ILE A 1056 19.84 -13.79 -12.73
C ILE A 1056 21.23 -13.33 -12.30
N PHE A 1057 22.12 -13.05 -13.26
CA PHE A 1057 23.47 -12.56 -12.99
C PHE A 1057 23.67 -11.14 -13.54
N ILE A 1058 24.12 -10.25 -12.68
CA ILE A 1058 24.36 -8.84 -13.00
C ILE A 1058 25.80 -8.49 -12.64
N LYS A 1059 26.52 -7.87 -13.57
CA LYS A 1059 27.83 -7.27 -13.29
C LYS A 1059 27.64 -5.77 -13.10
N LEU A 1060 27.89 -5.28 -11.89
CA LEU A 1060 27.81 -3.86 -11.57
C LEU A 1060 29.22 -3.27 -11.51
N ASN A 1061 29.49 -2.25 -12.33
CA ASN A 1061 30.77 -1.54 -12.29
C ASN A 1061 30.69 -0.40 -11.27
N ILE A 1062 30.73 -0.75 -9.99
CA ILE A 1062 30.77 0.24 -8.90
C ILE A 1062 32.21 0.69 -8.68
N ASP A 1063 32.39 1.99 -8.46
CA ASP A 1063 33.69 2.58 -8.17
C ASP A 1063 33.98 2.48 -6.67
N LYS A 1064 35.20 2.06 -6.30
CA LYS A 1064 35.67 2.02 -4.92
C LYS A 1064 35.56 3.39 -4.25
N ASN A 1065 35.77 4.46 -5.00
CA ASN A 1065 35.68 5.86 -4.56
C ASN A 1065 34.34 6.53 -4.89
N CYS A 1066 33.24 5.77 -4.95
CA CYS A 1066 31.93 6.33 -5.29
C CYS A 1066 31.43 7.37 -4.26
N ASN A 1067 31.62 8.65 -4.56
CA ASN A 1067 31.17 9.78 -3.71
C ASN A 1067 29.66 9.75 -3.40
N ILE A 1068 28.82 9.25 -4.30
CA ILE A 1068 27.36 9.17 -4.08
C ILE A 1068 27.05 8.22 -2.90
N ILE A 1069 27.78 7.11 -2.78
CA ILE A 1069 27.60 6.14 -1.70
C ILE A 1069 28.24 6.65 -0.40
N LYS A 1070 29.43 7.26 -0.47
CA LYS A 1070 30.07 7.93 0.69
C LYS A 1070 29.15 9.00 1.29
N ASN A 1071 28.59 9.89 0.46
CA ASN A 1071 27.60 10.90 0.87
C ASN A 1071 26.33 10.28 1.49
N SER A 1072 25.90 9.11 1.01
CA SER A 1072 24.74 8.42 1.57
C SER A 1072 25.01 7.90 2.99
N ILE A 1073 26.22 7.40 3.24
CA ILE A 1073 26.69 6.99 4.58
C ILE A 1073 26.78 8.21 5.50
N GLU A 1074 27.40 9.30 5.06
CA GLU A 1074 27.51 10.55 5.82
C GLU A 1074 26.17 11.08 6.29
N ASN A 1075 25.23 11.23 5.35
CA ASN A 1075 23.90 11.75 5.63
C ASN A 1075 23.14 10.86 6.62
N TYR A 1076 23.30 9.52 6.52
CA TYR A 1076 22.71 8.61 7.49
C TYR A 1076 23.31 8.80 8.88
N LEU A 1077 24.65 8.83 9.00
CA LEU A 1077 25.33 8.98 10.29
C LEU A 1077 24.98 10.31 10.96
N LEU A 1078 25.01 11.39 10.19
CA LEU A 1078 24.67 12.72 10.70
C LEU A 1078 23.24 12.76 11.24
N ASN A 1079 22.27 12.26 10.46
CA ASN A 1079 20.87 12.28 10.85
C ASN A 1079 20.56 11.36 12.06
N ASP A 1080 21.00 10.10 12.02
CA ASP A 1080 20.72 9.10 13.07
C ASP A 1080 21.33 9.50 14.42
N TYR A 1081 22.54 10.07 14.44
CA TYR A 1081 23.18 10.47 15.69
C TYR A 1081 22.77 11.86 16.19
N THR A 1082 22.45 12.80 15.31
CA THR A 1082 21.86 14.09 15.73
C THR A 1082 20.55 13.87 16.46
N TYR A 1083 19.69 12.98 15.97
CA TYR A 1083 18.44 12.61 16.65
C TYR A 1083 18.69 12.05 18.07
N LYS A 1084 19.77 11.28 18.25
CA LYS A 1084 20.13 10.67 19.55
C LYS A 1084 20.71 11.67 20.55
N HIS A 1085 21.15 12.86 20.14
CA HIS A 1085 21.68 13.88 21.06
C HIS A 1085 20.65 14.31 22.11
N LYS A 1086 19.35 14.24 21.81
CA LYS A 1086 18.28 14.49 22.79
C LYS A 1086 18.31 13.51 23.97
N ILE A 1087 18.60 12.24 23.71
CA ILE A 1087 18.74 11.22 24.78
C ILE A 1087 19.95 11.54 25.65
N ILE A 1088 21.06 11.96 25.03
CA ILE A 1088 22.29 12.38 25.73
C ILE A 1088 22.02 13.61 26.61
N TYR A 1089 21.30 14.60 26.09
CA TYR A 1089 20.92 15.78 26.87
C TYR A 1089 20.03 15.43 28.06
N ASN A 1090 19.02 14.59 27.86
CA ASN A 1090 18.15 14.12 28.95
C ASN A 1090 18.94 13.34 30.01
N PHE A 1091 19.89 12.51 29.58
CA PHE A 1091 20.80 11.80 30.47
C PHE A 1091 21.68 12.76 31.27
N TYR A 1092 22.20 13.80 30.64
CA TYR A 1092 22.91 14.87 31.32
C TYR A 1092 22.01 15.61 32.33
N GLN A 1093 20.75 15.91 32.00
CA GLN A 1093 19.81 16.53 32.95
C GLN A 1093 19.53 15.64 34.16
N TYR A 1094 19.39 14.32 33.95
CA TYR A 1094 19.30 13.35 35.05
C TYR A 1094 20.54 13.41 35.94
N CYS A 1095 21.75 13.33 35.35
CA CYS A 1095 23.01 13.45 36.09
C CYS A 1095 23.15 14.79 36.83
N LYS A 1096 22.62 15.88 36.25
CA LYS A 1096 22.61 17.21 36.87
C LYS A 1096 21.69 17.29 38.07
N LYS A 1097 20.56 16.59 38.06
CA LYS A 1097 19.67 16.46 39.23
C LYS A 1097 20.35 15.66 40.34
N GLU A 1098 20.95 14.52 40.00
CA GLU A 1098 21.66 13.63 40.93
C GLU A 1098 22.91 14.27 41.55
N ASN A 1099 23.69 15.02 40.75
CA ASN A 1099 24.91 15.68 41.21
C ASN A 1099 25.05 17.11 40.63
N PRO A 1100 24.37 18.11 41.23
CA PRO A 1100 24.31 19.47 40.68
C PRO A 1100 25.65 20.20 40.62
N LYS A 1101 26.57 19.93 41.55
CA LYS A 1101 27.85 20.67 41.66
C LYS A 1101 28.90 20.20 40.65
N ASN A 1102 28.85 18.93 40.23
CA ASN A 1102 29.81 18.30 39.34
C ASN A 1102 29.12 17.56 38.19
N SER A 1103 28.00 18.09 37.70
CA SER A 1103 27.10 17.40 36.75
C SER A 1103 27.84 16.85 35.53
N VAL A 1104 28.65 17.66 34.86
CA VAL A 1104 29.42 17.26 33.66
C VAL A 1104 30.41 16.15 33.97
N LYS A 1105 31.20 16.29 35.04
CA LYS A 1105 32.19 15.28 35.46
C LYS A 1105 31.52 13.98 35.88
N TYR A 1106 30.34 14.06 36.50
CA TYR A 1106 29.53 12.91 36.84
C TYR A 1106 28.97 12.22 35.59
N THR A 1107 28.45 12.98 34.61
CA THR A 1107 27.99 12.44 33.32
C THR A 1107 29.11 11.74 32.57
N TYR A 1108 30.28 12.35 32.45
CA TYR A 1108 31.47 11.75 31.83
C TYR A 1108 31.81 10.39 32.47
N LYS A 1109 31.89 10.34 33.81
CA LYS A 1109 32.15 9.09 34.54
C LYS A 1109 31.07 8.04 34.28
N GLN A 1110 29.79 8.42 34.28
CA GLN A 1110 28.69 7.49 34.02
C GLN A 1110 28.74 6.90 32.61
N ILE A 1111 29.16 7.68 31.61
CA ILE A 1111 29.35 7.19 30.23
C ILE A 1111 30.49 6.17 30.16
N ILE A 1112 31.59 6.41 30.87
CA ILE A 1112 32.71 5.45 30.97
C ILE A 1112 32.26 4.16 31.66
N ASP A 1113 31.63 4.27 32.83
CA ASP A 1113 31.15 3.12 33.60
C ASP A 1113 30.15 2.28 32.76
N GLU A 1114 29.31 2.94 31.97
CA GLU A 1114 28.39 2.31 31.02
C GLU A 1114 29.14 1.56 29.91
N ASN A 1115 30.17 2.15 29.29
CA ASN A 1115 30.99 1.48 28.27
C ASN A 1115 31.76 0.27 28.84
N ILE A 1116 32.32 0.40 30.06
CA ILE A 1116 32.96 -0.72 30.76
C ILE A 1116 31.96 -1.86 30.99
N THR A 1117 30.76 -1.51 31.46
CA THR A 1117 29.68 -2.49 31.71
C THR A 1117 29.27 -3.18 30.41
N ARG A 1118 29.10 -2.41 29.33
CA ARG A 1118 28.75 -2.95 28.00
C ARG A 1118 29.81 -3.90 27.49
N ASN A 1119 31.08 -3.55 27.62
CA ASN A 1119 32.19 -4.43 27.24
C ASN A 1119 32.20 -5.74 28.03
N ALA A 1120 32.01 -5.67 29.35
CA ALA A 1120 31.89 -6.86 30.19
C ALA A 1120 30.70 -7.76 29.79
N LEU A 1121 29.63 -7.17 29.24
CA LEU A 1121 28.43 -7.86 28.76
C LEU A 1121 28.48 -8.21 27.26
N HIS A 1122 29.58 -7.91 26.55
CA HIS A 1122 29.70 -8.02 25.09
C HIS A 1122 28.60 -7.27 24.32
N ILE A 1123 28.26 -6.07 24.79
CA ILE A 1123 27.32 -5.13 24.18
C ILE A 1123 28.11 -4.01 23.50
N SER A 1124 27.56 -3.45 22.41
CA SER A 1124 28.21 -2.38 21.66
C SER A 1124 28.34 -1.08 22.48
N GLU A 1125 29.55 -0.52 22.49
CA GLU A 1125 29.92 0.73 23.16
C GLU A 1125 29.20 1.96 22.59
N ILE A 1126 29.16 3.03 23.38
CA ILE A 1126 28.77 4.39 22.99
C ILE A 1126 29.89 5.03 22.16
N PRO A 1127 29.60 5.74 21.04
CA PRO A 1127 30.60 6.41 20.23
C PRO A 1127 31.51 7.36 20.98
N LYS A 1128 32.80 7.31 20.65
CA LYS A 1128 33.87 8.07 21.30
C LYS A 1128 33.65 9.58 21.30
N TYR A 1129 33.07 10.16 20.26
CA TYR A 1129 32.85 11.61 20.14
C TYR A 1129 31.98 12.17 21.28
N ILE A 1130 31.09 11.34 21.85
CA ILE A 1130 30.25 11.72 22.99
C ILE A 1130 31.12 11.77 24.25
N GLU A 1131 32.01 10.79 24.41
CA GLU A 1131 32.99 10.79 25.50
C GLU A 1131 33.94 11.99 25.38
N ASP A 1132 34.47 12.24 24.18
CA ASP A 1132 35.38 13.35 23.88
C ASP A 1132 34.71 14.71 24.17
N TYR A 1133 33.45 14.88 23.79
CA TYR A 1133 32.67 16.08 24.09
C TYR A 1133 32.62 16.37 25.60
N PHE A 1134 32.24 15.39 26.42
CA PHE A 1134 32.18 15.59 27.87
C PHE A 1134 33.58 15.72 28.49
N TYR A 1135 34.58 15.02 27.96
CA TYR A 1135 35.97 15.10 28.41
C TYR A 1135 36.55 16.51 28.21
N ASP A 1136 36.39 17.08 27.01
CA ASP A 1136 36.89 18.42 26.70
C ASP A 1136 36.21 19.49 27.54
N ILE A 1137 34.90 19.37 27.78
CA ILE A 1137 34.19 20.28 28.70
C ILE A 1137 34.77 20.18 30.11
N VAL A 1138 35.02 18.96 30.63
CA VAL A 1138 35.64 18.77 31.95
C VAL A 1138 37.02 19.43 32.00
N LYS A 1139 37.83 19.26 30.95
CA LYS A 1139 39.17 19.84 30.85
C LYS A 1139 39.14 21.37 30.83
N GLU A 1140 38.19 21.98 30.11
CA GLU A 1140 38.03 23.43 30.10
C GLU A 1140 37.52 23.98 31.45
N LEU A 1141 36.63 23.26 32.15
CA LEU A 1141 36.17 23.64 33.49
C LEU A 1141 37.30 23.62 34.53
N ASP A 1142 38.27 22.71 34.38
CA ASP A 1142 39.42 22.60 35.28
C ASP A 1142 40.46 23.72 35.10
N LYS A 1143 40.46 24.44 33.97
CA LYS A 1143 41.38 25.57 33.69
C LYS A 1143 41.11 26.84 34.52
N LYS A 1144 40.01 26.89 35.29
CA LYS A 1144 39.62 28.00 36.21
C LYS A 1144 39.47 29.39 35.58
N ASP A 1145 39.32 29.51 34.26
CA ASP A 1145 38.97 30.78 33.60
C ASP A 1145 37.47 31.08 33.73
N LYS A 1146 37.13 32.18 34.40
CA LYS A 1146 35.72 32.57 34.68
C LYS A 1146 34.90 32.80 33.40
N ASN A 1147 35.49 33.35 32.34
CA ASN A 1147 34.77 33.65 31.10
C ASN A 1147 34.47 32.36 30.33
N ILE A 1148 35.43 31.44 30.25
CA ILE A 1148 35.28 30.13 29.62
C ILE A 1148 34.24 29.29 30.38
N ILE A 1149 34.30 29.27 31.71
CA ILE A 1149 33.35 28.52 32.56
C ILE A 1149 31.91 29.05 32.37
N ASN A 1150 31.71 30.37 32.30
CA ASN A 1150 30.39 30.95 32.08
C ASN A 1150 29.85 30.60 30.69
N ASN A 1151 30.67 30.68 29.64
CA ASN A 1151 30.28 30.31 28.28
C ASN A 1151 29.89 28.82 28.19
N ILE A 1152 30.66 27.93 28.81
CA ILE A 1152 30.34 26.49 28.89
C ILE A 1152 29.02 26.25 29.61
N LYS A 1153 28.81 26.90 30.76
CA LYS A 1153 27.56 26.78 31.52
C LYS A 1153 26.35 27.20 30.70
N ILE A 1154 26.46 28.28 29.91
CA ILE A 1154 25.41 28.72 28.99
C ILE A 1154 25.15 27.62 27.95
N LYS A 1155 26.19 27.14 27.25
CA LYS A 1155 26.09 26.10 26.21
C LYS A 1155 25.41 24.82 26.71
N ILE A 1156 25.81 24.28 27.86
CA ILE A 1156 25.25 23.02 28.39
C ILE A 1156 23.88 23.19 29.06
N SER A 1157 23.49 24.42 29.39
CA SER A 1157 22.18 24.70 29.99
C SER A 1157 21.09 24.91 28.96
N ASN A 1158 21.44 25.50 27.81
CA ASN A 1158 20.54 25.67 26.67
C ASN A 1158 20.59 24.42 25.78
N GLN A 1159 19.42 23.85 25.49
CA GLN A 1159 19.31 22.61 24.72
C GLN A 1159 19.80 22.75 23.26
N GLU A 1160 19.46 23.86 22.59
CA GLU A 1160 19.85 24.10 21.20
C GLU A 1160 21.36 24.28 21.08
N LEU A 1161 21.95 25.10 21.96
CA LEU A 1161 23.40 25.29 21.99
C LEU A 1161 24.15 24.00 22.32
N PHE A 1162 23.61 23.16 23.22
CA PHE A 1162 24.18 21.84 23.50
C PHE A 1162 24.19 20.96 22.24
N PHE A 1163 23.08 20.94 21.48
CA PHE A 1163 22.98 20.17 20.23
C PHE A 1163 23.94 20.67 19.16
N GLU A 1164 24.06 21.99 18.98
CA GLU A 1164 25.02 22.58 18.03
C GLU A 1164 26.47 22.22 18.39
N ASP A 1165 26.83 22.29 19.68
CA ASP A 1165 28.20 22.06 20.15
C ASP A 1165 28.60 20.58 20.00
N ILE A 1166 27.74 19.64 20.42
CA ILE A 1166 28.02 18.20 20.27
C ILE A 1166 27.97 17.74 18.79
N LYS A 1167 27.22 18.44 17.94
CA LYS A 1167 27.17 18.16 16.49
C LYS A 1167 28.51 18.40 15.80
N ILE A 1168 29.30 19.37 16.25
CA ILE A 1168 30.65 19.62 15.72
C ILE A 1168 31.56 18.38 15.91
N TYR A 1169 31.49 17.75 17.08
CA TYR A 1169 32.23 16.51 17.36
C TYR A 1169 31.74 15.35 16.49
N LEU A 1170 30.42 15.27 16.24
CA LEU A 1170 29.84 14.29 15.33
C LEU A 1170 30.33 14.49 13.88
N GLU A 1171 30.31 15.73 13.38
CA GLU A 1171 30.76 16.06 12.02
C GLU A 1171 32.25 15.73 11.83
N GLN A 1172 33.09 16.03 12.82
CA GLN A 1172 34.51 15.62 12.81
C GLN A 1172 34.68 14.10 12.82
N ALA A 1173 33.91 13.38 13.64
CA ALA A 1173 33.94 11.92 13.69
C ALA A 1173 33.52 11.28 12.36
N ILE A 1174 32.53 11.85 11.66
CA ILE A 1174 32.08 11.38 10.34
C ILE A 1174 33.15 11.66 9.28
N HIS A 1175 33.73 12.86 9.29
CA HIS A 1175 34.81 13.23 8.37
C HIS A 1175 36.03 12.30 8.51
N ASN A 1176 36.44 12.02 9.75
CA ASN A 1176 37.54 11.09 10.04
C ASN A 1176 37.23 9.65 9.58
N PHE A 1177 35.97 9.22 9.71
CA PHE A 1177 35.53 7.91 9.25
C PHE A 1177 35.67 7.75 7.72
N ASN A 1178 35.37 8.78 6.93
CA ASN A 1178 35.48 8.70 5.46
C ASN A 1178 36.89 8.91 4.92
N LYS A 1179 37.74 9.59 5.67
CA LYS A 1179 39.16 9.80 5.32
C LYS A 1179 40.07 8.62 5.65
N TYR A 1180 39.53 7.56 6.23
CA TYR A 1180 40.32 6.42 6.66
C TYR A 1180 41.09 5.74 5.50
N GLU A 1181 40.67 5.89 4.24
CA GLU A 1181 41.43 5.41 3.06
C GLU A 1181 42.60 6.30 2.64
N GLU A 1182 42.53 7.62 2.80
CA GLU A 1182 43.57 8.55 2.30
C GLU A 1182 44.87 8.51 3.11
N ASN A 1183 44.78 8.09 4.38
CA ASN A 1183 45.93 8.08 5.29
C ASN A 1183 46.77 6.79 5.21
N GLU A 1184 46.20 5.67 4.73
CA GLU A 1184 46.92 4.38 4.67
C GLU A 1184 47.73 4.20 3.37
N GLU A 1185 47.43 4.91 2.26
CA GLU A 1185 48.30 4.87 1.05
C GLU A 1185 49.71 5.46 1.31
N ASN A 1186 49.87 6.29 2.35
CA ASN A 1186 51.16 6.85 2.77
C ASN A 1186 51.95 5.96 3.75
N GLU A 1187 51.37 4.84 4.23
CA GLU A 1187 52.02 3.93 5.21
C GLU A 1187 52.44 2.58 4.60
N ILE A 1188 52.30 2.37 3.28
CA ILE A 1188 52.70 1.11 2.61
C ILE A 1188 54.20 1.06 2.24
N ASP A 1189 54.95 2.15 2.42
CA ASP A 1189 56.42 2.15 2.33
C ASP A 1189 57.05 2.10 3.74
N PHE A 1190 57.02 0.95 4.41
CA PHE A 1190 58.00 0.57 5.45
C PHE A 1190 58.08 -0.95 5.70
#